data_AF-A0A7J5WD12-F1
#
_entry.id   AF-A0A7J5WD12-F1
#
_cell.length_a   1.000
_cell.length_b   1.000
_cell.length_c   1.000
_cell.angle_alpha   90.00
_cell.angle_beta   90.00
_cell.angle_gamma   90.00
#
_symmetry.space_group_name_H-M   'P 1'
#
loop_
_entity.id
_entity.type
_entity.pdbx_description
1 polymer ?
#
loop_
_entity_poly.entity_id
_entity_poly.type
_entity_poly.pdbx_seq_one_letter_code
_entity_poly.pdbx_strand_id
1 'polypeptide(L)'
;MLPEDGRVVAPPDVAPADWCTLLSGEPALLALAPGSGRGWFGGRAIVAWAPETLNEGVLLPAAAAEIERTYAGGAPILTATLLAYDGSATVARYVGGLVWSEEGWRVWGVLEGCELPEVAVTAPNTLPASVPLAADVTSDLDRAGFHAGVSATREAISAGDVYVLNLTRRLRGTPSTSPEVAFATLTHRTQAEMSAFWRTPGVTIASASPERFIRLSGARVEVCPVKGTRPRGEGAADSIMVSELAGSEKERAEHVMIVDLERNDLGMVCRPGTVLVDPLFEIATTPYCHQMVSSVSGLLRTDATFADLLAATFPCGSVTGAPKIAATRIIASLEASPRGAYTGALVVAVPGEVDSSVIIRTAEYSGDVVRWGTGGGITADSDPAEEWLETVLKATPFLGDGLPAIALRETCRVVHGHTPLLARHLARLAKGGCGATVLARVRSAAAEAIESYGEAAGYGRLSVTVAPTGEVTASVTAMASSLDVPGYPALFLVRAATPLLPEGAAKPADRAAWDDAQRQALDAGAHQAVLVDARDTVIDGATASVWIRVGKRLLTPCAPPAINGVARGVILDIATRCGYRAEECEISVALLAQADEVFFSNALAGVVPARGRAGAAADALATVFREVLGSGGLAPDQE
;
A
#
# COMPACT_ATOMS: atom_id res chain seq x y z
N MET A 1 -18.92 -21.82 -23.43
CA MET A 1 -17.54 -22.02 -22.96
C MET A 1 -16.66 -22.39 -24.12
N LEU A 2 -15.37 -22.06 -24.05
CA LEU A 2 -14.38 -22.54 -25.03
C LEU A 2 -14.20 -24.06 -24.88
N PRO A 3 -14.08 -24.80 -26.00
CA PRO A 3 -13.95 -26.26 -25.96
C PRO A 3 -12.60 -26.70 -25.36
N GLU A 4 -12.63 -27.79 -24.59
CA GLU A 4 -11.48 -28.43 -23.95
C GLU A 4 -11.23 -29.84 -24.52
N ASP A 5 -11.78 -30.15 -25.69
CA ASP A 5 -11.61 -31.44 -26.38
C ASP A 5 -10.46 -31.42 -27.40
N GLY A 6 -9.80 -30.27 -27.55
CA GLY A 6 -8.64 -30.12 -28.43
C GLY A 6 -7.41 -30.90 -27.96
N ARG A 7 -6.43 -31.02 -28.88
CA ARG A 7 -5.14 -31.67 -28.60
C ARG A 7 -4.41 -30.95 -27.46
N VAL A 8 -3.79 -31.72 -26.57
CA VAL A 8 -2.84 -31.20 -25.58
C VAL A 8 -1.53 -30.84 -26.30
N VAL A 9 -1.02 -29.64 -26.05
CA VAL A 9 0.19 -29.10 -26.72
C VAL A 9 1.30 -28.73 -25.74
N ALA A 10 1.01 -28.66 -24.45
CA ALA A 10 1.98 -28.42 -23.39
C ALA A 10 1.47 -28.98 -22.06
N PRO A 11 2.38 -29.32 -21.12
CA PRO A 11 1.98 -29.82 -19.81
C PRO A 11 1.32 -28.73 -18.95
N PRO A 12 0.51 -29.11 -17.93
CA PRO A 12 -0.32 -28.19 -17.17
C PRO A 12 0.45 -27.24 -16.23
N ASP A 13 1.73 -27.52 -15.98
CA ASP A 13 2.63 -26.74 -15.12
C ASP A 13 3.29 -25.55 -15.83
N VAL A 14 3.10 -25.42 -17.14
CA VAL A 14 3.53 -24.23 -17.90
C VAL A 14 2.67 -23.04 -17.50
N ALA A 15 3.33 -21.98 -17.06
CA ALA A 15 2.63 -20.78 -16.62
C ALA A 15 2.18 -19.93 -17.84
N PRO A 16 1.07 -19.19 -17.70
CA PRO A 16 0.65 -18.21 -18.73
C PRO A 16 1.75 -17.22 -19.13
N ALA A 17 2.63 -16.84 -18.19
CA ALA A 17 3.73 -15.93 -18.46
C ALA A 17 4.84 -16.54 -19.35
N ASP A 18 4.99 -17.87 -19.34
CA ASP A 18 5.92 -18.55 -20.24
C ASP A 18 5.43 -18.40 -21.68
N TRP A 19 4.12 -18.56 -21.91
CA TRP A 19 3.48 -18.27 -23.20
C TRP A 19 3.64 -16.80 -23.61
N CYS A 20 3.54 -15.85 -22.68
CA CYS A 20 3.79 -14.44 -22.97
C CYS A 20 5.19 -14.20 -23.54
N THR A 21 6.19 -14.88 -22.95
CA THR A 21 7.60 -14.75 -23.36
C THR A 21 7.82 -15.35 -24.74
N LEU A 22 7.27 -16.53 -25.00
CA LEU A 22 7.45 -17.26 -26.26
C LEU A 22 6.71 -16.62 -27.43
N LEU A 23 5.51 -16.11 -27.17
CA LEU A 23 4.66 -15.43 -28.15
C LEU A 23 4.89 -13.92 -28.13
N SER A 24 6.02 -13.44 -27.58
CA SER A 24 6.30 -12.01 -27.42
C SER A 24 6.27 -11.23 -28.74
N GLY A 25 6.59 -11.89 -29.85
CA GLY A 25 6.51 -11.34 -31.21
C GLY A 25 5.12 -11.36 -31.85
N GLU A 26 4.13 -12.04 -31.26
CA GLU A 26 2.79 -12.17 -31.83
C GLU A 26 1.95 -10.91 -31.57
N PRO A 27 1.13 -10.48 -32.56
CA PRO A 27 0.29 -9.30 -32.40
C PRO A 27 -0.88 -9.60 -31.46
N ALA A 28 -1.27 -8.59 -30.68
CA ALA A 28 -2.47 -8.68 -29.83
C ALA A 28 -2.45 -9.87 -28.86
N LEU A 29 -1.29 -10.23 -28.31
CA LEU A 29 -1.16 -11.33 -27.36
C LEU A 29 -1.93 -11.05 -26.06
N LEU A 30 -2.91 -11.89 -25.76
CA LEU A 30 -3.69 -11.95 -24.52
C LEU A 30 -3.29 -13.19 -23.73
N ALA A 31 -3.03 -13.03 -22.44
CA ALA A 31 -2.95 -14.14 -21.50
C ALA A 31 -3.76 -13.81 -20.24
N LEU A 32 -4.64 -14.71 -19.86
CA LEU A 32 -5.38 -14.69 -18.61
C LEU A 32 -4.74 -15.73 -17.70
N ALA A 33 -4.28 -15.30 -16.53
CA ALA A 33 -3.67 -16.21 -15.57
C ALA A 33 -4.72 -16.90 -14.69
N PRO A 34 -4.45 -18.13 -14.24
CA PRO A 34 -5.36 -18.83 -13.35
C PRO A 34 -5.40 -18.13 -11.99
N GLY A 35 -6.57 -18.15 -11.36
CA GLY A 35 -6.80 -17.71 -9.99
C GLY A 35 -7.40 -18.86 -9.15
N SER A 36 -7.95 -18.54 -7.99
CA SER A 36 -8.90 -19.43 -7.32
C SER A 36 -10.19 -19.55 -8.14
N GLY A 37 -11.23 -20.17 -7.59
CA GLY A 37 -12.57 -20.19 -8.22
C GLY A 37 -13.16 -18.79 -8.48
N ARG A 38 -12.53 -17.72 -7.97
CA ARG A 38 -12.90 -16.31 -8.23
C ARG A 38 -12.18 -15.70 -9.41
N GLY A 39 -11.16 -16.34 -9.98
CA GLY A 39 -10.45 -15.84 -11.15
C GLY A 39 -11.26 -15.94 -12.45
N TRP A 40 -10.63 -15.61 -13.57
CA TRP A 40 -11.23 -15.61 -14.90
C TRP A 40 -11.99 -16.91 -15.20
N PHE A 41 -13.28 -16.81 -15.52
CA PHE A 41 -14.13 -17.95 -15.90
C PHE A 41 -14.08 -19.12 -14.90
N GLY A 42 -14.00 -18.80 -13.59
CA GLY A 42 -13.88 -19.80 -12.53
C GLY A 42 -12.46 -20.33 -12.32
N GLY A 43 -11.44 -19.52 -12.58
CA GLY A 43 -10.02 -19.85 -12.36
C GLY A 43 -9.29 -20.45 -13.57
N ARG A 44 -9.86 -20.29 -14.77
CA ARG A 44 -9.26 -20.81 -16.01
C ARG A 44 -8.13 -19.91 -16.50
N ALA A 45 -7.12 -20.54 -17.10
CA ALA A 45 -6.09 -19.84 -17.85
C ALA A 45 -6.36 -19.94 -19.36
N ILE A 46 -6.19 -18.83 -20.07
CA ILE A 46 -6.44 -18.73 -21.51
C ILE A 46 -5.33 -17.90 -22.14
N VAL A 47 -4.82 -18.34 -23.29
CA VAL A 47 -3.88 -17.57 -24.12
C VAL A 47 -4.46 -17.45 -25.51
N ALA A 48 -4.47 -16.24 -26.07
CA ALA A 48 -4.94 -15.98 -27.42
C ALA A 48 -4.06 -14.92 -28.09
N TRP A 49 -3.81 -15.04 -29.38
CA TRP A 49 -2.96 -14.12 -30.14
C TRP A 49 -3.44 -14.09 -31.59
N ALA A 50 -2.90 -13.18 -32.40
CA ALA A 50 -3.24 -13.05 -33.82
C ALA A 50 -4.78 -13.01 -34.07
N PRO A 51 -5.47 -12.00 -33.52
CA PRO A 51 -6.92 -11.90 -33.67
C PRO A 51 -7.32 -11.71 -35.14
N GLU A 52 -8.49 -12.22 -35.49
CA GLU A 52 -9.12 -12.01 -36.80
C GLU A 52 -9.40 -10.52 -37.04
N THR A 53 -9.79 -9.80 -35.99
CA THR A 53 -9.97 -8.34 -36.04
C THR A 53 -9.43 -7.68 -34.78
N LEU A 54 -8.88 -6.48 -34.95
CA LEU A 54 -8.42 -5.60 -33.87
C LEU A 54 -8.84 -4.17 -34.22
N ASN A 55 -9.73 -3.59 -33.42
CA ASN A 55 -10.29 -2.26 -33.63
C ASN A 55 -9.98 -1.37 -32.42
N GLU A 56 -9.34 -0.23 -32.66
CA GLU A 56 -9.03 0.78 -31.64
C GLU A 56 -9.98 1.98 -31.74
N GLY A 57 -10.20 2.69 -30.63
CA GLY A 57 -11.07 3.88 -30.62
C GLY A 57 -12.57 3.57 -30.79
N VAL A 58 -12.98 2.36 -30.47
CA VAL A 58 -14.38 1.93 -30.50
C VAL A 58 -15.15 2.59 -29.35
N LEU A 59 -16.38 3.04 -29.59
CA LEU A 59 -17.23 3.58 -28.54
C LEU A 59 -17.95 2.48 -27.77
N LEU A 60 -18.28 2.74 -26.51
CA LEU A 60 -18.90 1.78 -25.58
C LEU A 60 -20.08 0.98 -26.18
N PRO A 61 -21.07 1.57 -26.89
CA PRO A 61 -22.18 0.80 -27.45
C PRO A 61 -21.75 -0.21 -28.53
N ALA A 62 -20.76 0.14 -29.34
CA ALA A 62 -20.24 -0.74 -30.38
C ALA A 62 -19.40 -1.87 -29.79
N ALA A 63 -18.61 -1.58 -28.75
CA ALA A 63 -17.89 -2.59 -27.99
C ALA A 63 -18.85 -3.57 -27.28
N ALA A 64 -19.90 -3.04 -26.65
CA ALA A 64 -20.94 -3.85 -26.01
C ALA A 64 -21.63 -4.79 -27.01
N ALA A 65 -21.94 -4.32 -28.23
CA ALA A 65 -22.54 -5.14 -29.26
C ALA A 65 -21.62 -6.28 -29.74
N GLU A 66 -20.30 -6.08 -29.81
CA GLU A 66 -19.37 -7.17 -30.15
C GLU A 66 -19.27 -8.20 -29.02
N ILE A 67 -19.22 -7.75 -27.76
CA ILE A 67 -19.25 -8.63 -26.59
C ILE A 67 -20.53 -9.47 -26.59
N GLU A 68 -21.69 -8.85 -26.82
CA GLU A 68 -22.98 -9.52 -26.86
C GLU A 68 -23.09 -10.51 -28.03
N ARG A 69 -22.53 -10.18 -29.21
CA ARG A 69 -22.44 -11.11 -30.34
C ARG A 69 -21.64 -12.38 -29.98
N THR A 70 -20.51 -12.23 -29.31
CA THR A 70 -19.69 -13.38 -28.91
C THR A 70 -20.35 -14.18 -27.79
N TYR A 71 -20.94 -13.51 -26.80
CA TYR A 71 -21.71 -14.15 -25.73
C TYR A 71 -22.90 -14.95 -26.25
N ALA A 72 -23.70 -14.40 -27.17
CA ALA A 72 -24.86 -15.07 -27.76
C ALA A 72 -24.50 -16.09 -28.86
N GLY A 73 -23.27 -16.06 -29.35
CA GLY A 73 -22.78 -16.94 -30.40
C GLY A 73 -22.55 -18.38 -29.92
N GLY A 74 -22.49 -19.33 -30.86
CA GLY A 74 -22.15 -20.73 -30.59
C GLY A 74 -20.76 -21.15 -31.06
N ALA A 75 -20.09 -20.32 -31.86
CA ALA A 75 -18.75 -20.61 -32.38
C ALA A 75 -17.69 -20.36 -31.29
N PRO A 76 -16.62 -21.17 -31.19
CA PRO A 76 -15.57 -21.01 -30.18
C PRO A 76 -14.73 -19.79 -30.54
N ILE A 77 -15.15 -18.63 -30.04
CA ILE A 77 -14.57 -17.32 -30.31
C ILE A 77 -14.38 -16.60 -28.99
N LEU A 78 -13.29 -15.85 -28.89
CA LEU A 78 -13.01 -15.00 -27.73
C LEU A 78 -12.97 -13.55 -28.19
N THR A 79 -13.71 -12.68 -27.51
CA THR A 79 -13.59 -11.22 -27.69
C THR A 79 -12.95 -10.63 -26.45
N ALA A 80 -11.83 -9.93 -26.60
CA ALA A 80 -11.21 -9.14 -25.54
C ALA A 80 -11.44 -7.66 -25.80
N THR A 81 -11.82 -6.91 -24.76
CA THR A 81 -12.10 -5.48 -24.83
C THR A 81 -11.43 -4.75 -23.67
N LEU A 82 -10.53 -3.82 -23.95
CA LEU A 82 -10.06 -2.86 -22.94
C LEU A 82 -10.91 -1.61 -23.03
N LEU A 83 -11.75 -1.38 -22.03
CA LEU A 83 -12.53 -0.18 -21.84
C LEU A 83 -11.73 0.82 -21.01
N ALA A 84 -11.35 1.95 -21.60
CA ALA A 84 -10.73 3.05 -20.89
C ALA A 84 -11.77 3.84 -20.08
N TYR A 85 -11.32 4.53 -19.03
CA TYR A 85 -12.16 5.31 -18.11
C TYR A 85 -12.97 6.41 -18.80
N ASP A 86 -12.51 6.92 -19.94
CA ASP A 86 -13.21 7.91 -20.76
C ASP A 86 -14.29 7.31 -21.69
N GLY A 87 -14.46 5.99 -21.67
CA GLY A 87 -15.42 5.24 -22.48
C GLY A 87 -14.94 4.84 -23.88
N SER A 88 -13.69 5.15 -24.24
CA SER A 88 -13.05 4.60 -25.44
C SER A 88 -12.66 3.12 -25.22
N ALA A 89 -12.63 2.35 -26.31
CA ALA A 89 -12.36 0.92 -26.24
C ALA A 89 -11.42 0.42 -27.35
N THR A 90 -10.61 -0.56 -27.00
CA THR A 90 -9.91 -1.43 -27.96
C THR A 90 -10.53 -2.82 -27.91
N VAL A 91 -10.94 -3.35 -29.05
CA VAL A 91 -11.67 -4.62 -29.18
C VAL A 91 -10.92 -5.57 -30.12
N ALA A 92 -10.61 -6.77 -29.65
CA ALA A 92 -10.01 -7.83 -30.47
C ALA A 92 -10.87 -9.09 -30.46
N ARG A 93 -10.98 -9.74 -31.62
CA ARG A 93 -11.73 -10.99 -31.82
C ARG A 93 -10.78 -12.10 -32.23
N TYR A 94 -10.71 -13.16 -31.42
CA TYR A 94 -9.84 -14.30 -31.61
C TYR A 94 -10.66 -15.54 -31.99
N VAL A 95 -10.19 -16.27 -33.01
CA VAL A 95 -10.82 -17.50 -33.50
C VAL A 95 -10.10 -18.77 -33.05
N GLY A 96 -9.01 -18.61 -32.30
CA GLY A 96 -8.22 -19.70 -31.76
C GLY A 96 -7.25 -19.23 -30.68
N GLY A 97 -6.70 -20.20 -29.95
CA GLY A 97 -5.81 -19.98 -28.83
C GLY A 97 -5.64 -21.25 -28.01
N LEU A 98 -5.11 -21.10 -26.80
CA LEU A 98 -4.92 -22.15 -25.82
C LEU A 98 -5.82 -21.92 -24.60
N VAL A 99 -6.33 -23.01 -24.04
CA VAL A 99 -7.07 -23.06 -22.78
C VAL A 99 -6.43 -24.12 -21.91
N TRP A 100 -6.27 -23.82 -20.63
CA TRP A 100 -5.71 -24.76 -19.67
C TRP A 100 -6.76 -25.79 -19.23
N SER A 101 -6.34 -27.05 -19.07
CA SER A 101 -7.08 -28.12 -18.40
C SER A 101 -6.15 -28.92 -17.47
N GLU A 102 -6.71 -29.81 -16.65
CA GLU A 102 -5.93 -30.70 -15.77
C GLU A 102 -4.94 -31.60 -16.55
N GLU A 103 -5.22 -31.89 -17.82
CA GLU A 103 -4.37 -32.71 -18.68
C GLU A 103 -3.26 -31.90 -19.39
N GLY A 104 -3.35 -30.56 -19.37
CA GLY A 104 -2.41 -29.65 -20.03
C GLY A 104 -3.08 -28.54 -20.82
N TRP A 105 -2.27 -27.76 -21.54
CA TRP A 105 -2.78 -26.71 -22.43
C TRP A 105 -3.36 -27.31 -23.70
N ARG A 106 -4.58 -26.91 -24.07
CA ARG A 106 -5.33 -27.42 -25.22
C ARG A 106 -5.71 -26.32 -26.19
N VAL A 107 -5.77 -26.66 -27.47
CA VAL A 107 -6.24 -25.75 -28.53
C VAL A 107 -7.78 -25.73 -28.56
N TRP A 108 -8.41 -24.56 -28.51
CA TRP A 108 -9.89 -24.44 -28.51
C TRP A 108 -10.51 -23.93 -29.83
N GLY A 109 -9.69 -23.56 -30.82
CA GLY A 109 -10.18 -23.00 -32.08
C GLY A 109 -9.20 -23.20 -33.23
N VAL A 110 -9.22 -22.31 -34.22
CA VAL A 110 -8.39 -22.40 -35.43
C VAL A 110 -7.19 -21.48 -35.29
N LEU A 111 -5.99 -22.06 -35.34
CA LEU A 111 -4.70 -21.36 -35.38
C LEU A 111 -4.10 -21.51 -36.79
N GLU A 112 -4.74 -20.91 -37.80
CA GLU A 112 -4.28 -21.00 -39.19
C GLU A 112 -2.91 -20.32 -39.34
N GLY A 113 -1.91 -21.06 -39.83
CA GLY A 113 -0.57 -20.52 -40.10
C GLY A 113 0.31 -20.25 -38.88
N CYS A 114 -0.15 -20.53 -37.66
CA CYS A 114 0.66 -20.39 -36.44
C CYS A 114 1.34 -21.72 -36.09
N GLU A 115 2.66 -21.78 -36.20
CA GLU A 115 3.43 -22.85 -35.56
C GLU A 115 3.40 -22.65 -34.03
N LEU A 116 2.95 -23.66 -33.29
CA LEU A 116 2.98 -23.60 -31.84
C LEU A 116 4.42 -23.82 -31.37
N PRO A 117 5.00 -22.89 -30.58
CA PRO A 117 6.34 -23.07 -30.06
C PRO A 117 6.37 -24.27 -29.11
N GLU A 118 7.45 -25.06 -29.18
CA GLU A 118 7.69 -26.12 -28.21
C GLU A 118 8.02 -25.50 -26.85
N VAL A 119 7.36 -25.98 -25.80
CA VAL A 119 7.42 -25.39 -24.47
C VAL A 119 8.00 -26.39 -23.49
N ALA A 120 9.09 -25.99 -22.85
CA ALA A 120 9.64 -26.69 -21.70
C ALA A 120 9.16 -26.00 -20.43
N VAL A 121 8.92 -26.79 -19.39
CA VAL A 121 8.64 -26.25 -18.05
C VAL A 121 9.89 -25.53 -17.56
N THR A 122 9.79 -24.21 -17.40
CA THR A 122 10.86 -23.38 -16.87
C THR A 122 10.43 -22.76 -15.56
N ALA A 123 11.39 -22.51 -14.67
CA ALA A 123 11.09 -21.68 -13.51
C ALA A 123 10.60 -20.30 -14.00
N PRO A 124 9.50 -19.77 -13.44
CA PRO A 124 8.92 -18.53 -13.92
C PRO A 124 9.95 -17.41 -13.78
N ASN A 125 10.22 -16.71 -14.88
CA ASN A 125 11.17 -15.61 -14.92
C ASN A 125 10.59 -14.41 -14.15
N THR A 126 10.83 -14.39 -12.84
CA THR A 126 10.27 -13.41 -11.90
C THR A 126 11.38 -12.68 -11.18
N LEU A 127 11.12 -11.42 -10.82
CA LEU A 127 12.05 -10.61 -10.04
C LEU A 127 11.73 -10.71 -8.53
N PRO A 128 12.76 -10.73 -7.65
CA PRO A 128 12.57 -10.69 -6.20
C PRO A 128 11.66 -9.53 -5.77
N ALA A 129 10.82 -9.69 -4.74
CA ALA A 129 9.83 -8.69 -4.32
C ALA A 129 10.39 -7.26 -4.10
N SER A 130 11.65 -7.15 -3.69
CA SER A 130 12.35 -5.89 -3.46
C SER A 130 12.78 -5.15 -4.72
N VAL A 131 12.80 -5.81 -5.88
CA VAL A 131 13.26 -5.22 -7.13
C VAL A 131 12.12 -4.43 -7.78
N PRO A 132 12.28 -3.13 -8.06
CA PRO A 132 11.27 -2.35 -8.77
C PRO A 132 11.09 -2.83 -10.22
N LEU A 133 9.86 -2.70 -10.73
CA LEU A 133 9.51 -2.93 -12.15
C LEU A 133 9.68 -1.67 -13.02
N ALA A 134 10.08 -0.56 -12.41
CA ALA A 134 10.38 0.69 -13.08
C ALA A 134 11.54 1.44 -12.40
N ALA A 135 12.37 2.10 -13.20
CA ALA A 135 13.36 3.06 -12.75
C ALA A 135 12.84 4.50 -12.94
N ASP A 136 13.55 5.47 -12.32
CA ASP A 136 13.28 6.91 -12.46
C ASP A 136 11.82 7.30 -12.21
N VAL A 137 11.19 6.64 -11.22
CA VAL A 137 9.74 6.79 -11.00
C VAL A 137 9.43 8.17 -10.42
N THR A 138 8.51 8.86 -11.09
CA THR A 138 7.92 10.13 -10.67
C THR A 138 6.42 9.96 -10.45
N SER A 139 5.82 10.85 -9.66
CA SER A 139 4.37 10.88 -9.39
C SER A 139 3.82 12.19 -9.95
N ASP A 140 2.66 12.15 -10.62
CA ASP A 140 1.98 13.36 -11.11
C ASP A 140 1.38 14.22 -9.97
N LEU A 141 1.16 13.61 -8.82
CA LEU A 141 0.77 14.26 -7.58
C LEU A 141 1.77 13.91 -6.48
N ASP A 142 2.42 14.92 -5.90
CA ASP A 142 3.30 14.74 -4.74
C ASP A 142 2.48 14.57 -3.45
N ARG A 143 3.17 14.34 -2.33
CA ARG A 143 2.51 14.14 -1.03
C ARG A 143 1.65 15.34 -0.63
N ALA A 144 2.16 16.56 -0.83
CA ALA A 144 1.45 17.77 -0.42
C ALA A 144 0.18 17.97 -1.27
N GLY A 145 0.28 17.77 -2.59
CA GLY A 145 -0.85 17.80 -3.51
C GLY A 145 -1.88 16.72 -3.20
N PHE A 146 -1.44 15.50 -2.87
CA PHE A 146 -2.35 14.42 -2.50
C PHE A 146 -3.09 14.74 -1.19
N HIS A 147 -2.39 15.25 -0.18
CA HIS A 147 -3.02 15.68 1.08
C HIS A 147 -4.04 16.80 0.87
N ALA A 148 -3.73 17.77 0.00
CA ALA A 148 -4.66 18.82 -0.37
C ALA A 148 -5.89 18.25 -1.10
N GLY A 149 -5.72 17.27 -2.00
CA GLY A 149 -6.81 16.58 -2.66
C GLY A 149 -7.71 15.80 -1.70
N VAL A 150 -7.14 15.12 -0.69
CA VAL A 150 -7.92 14.45 0.38
C VAL A 150 -8.73 15.49 1.16
N SER A 151 -8.13 16.62 1.52
CA SER A 151 -8.82 17.69 2.26
C SER A 151 -9.97 18.28 1.45
N ALA A 152 -9.75 18.60 0.17
CA ALA A 152 -10.80 19.08 -0.73
C ALA A 152 -11.92 18.05 -0.94
N THR A 153 -11.58 16.76 -0.94
CA THR A 153 -12.58 15.69 -1.02
C THR A 153 -13.44 15.63 0.24
N ARG A 154 -12.85 15.79 1.43
CA ARG A 154 -13.61 15.86 2.70
C ARG A 154 -14.51 17.09 2.77
N GLU A 155 -14.09 18.21 2.20
CA GLU A 155 -14.93 19.40 2.05
C GLU A 155 -16.15 19.12 1.15
N ALA A 156 -15.95 18.46 0.00
CA ALA A 156 -17.05 18.06 -0.87
C ALA A 156 -18.01 17.06 -0.20
N ILE A 157 -17.49 16.15 0.63
CA ILE A 157 -18.31 15.23 1.43
C ILE A 157 -19.12 16.00 2.47
N SER A 158 -18.50 16.95 3.17
CA SER A 158 -19.16 17.78 4.17
C SER A 158 -20.24 18.69 3.56
N ALA A 159 -20.05 19.12 2.32
CA ALA A 159 -21.04 19.87 1.55
C ALA A 159 -22.22 19.00 1.06
N GLY A 160 -22.10 17.66 1.12
CA GLY A 160 -23.09 16.72 0.63
C GLY A 160 -23.05 16.49 -0.88
N ASP A 161 -21.96 16.87 -1.56
CA ASP A 161 -21.80 16.67 -3.00
C ASP A 161 -21.56 15.18 -3.34
N VAL A 162 -20.82 14.48 -2.47
CA VAL A 162 -20.49 13.05 -2.54
C VAL A 162 -20.42 12.47 -1.12
N TYR A 163 -20.45 11.15 -1.00
CA TYR A 163 -20.26 10.44 0.28
C TYR A 163 -18.92 9.70 0.35
N VAL A 164 -18.42 9.29 -0.81
CA VAL A 164 -17.10 8.67 -0.99
C VAL A 164 -16.57 9.04 -2.37
N LEU A 165 -15.27 9.27 -2.49
CA LEU A 165 -14.61 9.57 -3.75
C LEU A 165 -13.24 8.89 -3.80
N ASN A 166 -12.97 8.18 -4.89
CA ASN A 166 -11.69 7.50 -5.09
C ASN A 166 -10.68 8.47 -5.70
N LEU A 167 -9.78 9.01 -4.87
CA LEU A 167 -8.72 9.93 -5.28
C LEU A 167 -7.47 9.13 -5.65
N THR A 168 -6.87 9.44 -6.80
CA THR A 168 -5.72 8.69 -7.32
C THR A 168 -4.57 9.58 -7.75
N ARG A 169 -3.40 8.96 -7.93
CA ARG A 169 -2.20 9.53 -8.53
C ARG A 169 -1.59 8.54 -9.51
N ARG A 170 -0.84 9.03 -10.50
CA ARG A 170 -0.13 8.24 -11.49
C ARG A 170 1.37 8.27 -11.25
N LEU A 171 1.94 7.10 -11.13
CA LEU A 171 3.37 6.87 -11.20
C LEU A 171 3.78 6.70 -12.65
N ARG A 172 4.93 7.26 -13.02
CA ARG A 172 5.53 7.15 -14.34
C ARG A 172 7.03 6.93 -14.20
N GLY A 173 7.57 5.94 -14.89
CA GLY A 173 9.01 5.66 -14.92
C GLY A 173 9.45 5.02 -16.23
N THR A 174 10.71 4.61 -16.26
CA THR A 174 11.30 3.81 -17.32
C THR A 174 11.18 2.32 -16.97
N PRO A 175 10.78 1.43 -17.91
CA PRO A 175 10.75 0.00 -17.65
C PRO A 175 12.11 -0.53 -17.17
N SER A 176 12.16 -1.23 -16.03
CA SER A 176 13.39 -1.91 -15.56
C SER A 176 13.51 -3.34 -16.11
N THR A 177 12.43 -3.85 -16.70
CA THR A 177 12.31 -5.20 -17.24
C THR A 177 11.25 -5.25 -18.35
N SER A 178 11.14 -6.39 -19.05
CA SER A 178 10.14 -6.56 -20.10
C SER A 178 8.72 -6.68 -19.53
N PRO A 179 7.68 -6.31 -20.28
CA PRO A 179 6.28 -6.44 -19.83
C PRO A 179 5.88 -7.87 -19.43
N GLU A 180 6.45 -8.89 -20.07
CA GLU A 180 6.21 -10.30 -19.76
C GLU A 180 6.80 -10.70 -18.40
N VAL A 181 8.05 -10.29 -18.13
CA VAL A 181 8.69 -10.50 -16.82
C VAL A 181 7.95 -9.72 -15.74
N ALA A 182 7.48 -8.52 -16.04
CA ALA A 182 6.64 -7.75 -15.13
C ALA A 182 5.31 -8.45 -14.86
N PHE A 183 4.65 -9.01 -15.87
CA PHE A 183 3.42 -9.80 -15.68
C PHE A 183 3.64 -11.04 -14.82
N ALA A 184 4.70 -11.82 -15.11
CA ALA A 184 5.10 -12.97 -14.30
C ALA A 184 5.32 -12.54 -12.84
N THR A 185 6.09 -11.46 -12.66
CA THR A 185 6.48 -10.94 -11.35
C THR A 185 5.28 -10.42 -10.57
N LEU A 186 4.39 -9.64 -11.20
CA LEU A 186 3.18 -9.12 -10.56
C LEU A 186 2.23 -10.24 -10.18
N THR A 187 1.97 -11.19 -11.09
CA THR A 187 1.13 -12.36 -10.81
C THR A 187 1.70 -13.16 -9.63
N HIS A 188 3.01 -13.37 -9.58
CA HIS A 188 3.66 -14.06 -8.47
C HIS A 188 3.60 -13.28 -7.15
N ARG A 189 3.92 -11.98 -7.15
CA ARG A 189 3.92 -11.12 -5.94
C ARG A 189 2.54 -10.94 -5.34
N THR A 190 1.50 -10.96 -6.16
CA THR A 190 0.14 -10.59 -5.75
C THR A 190 -0.80 -11.77 -5.64
N GLN A 191 -0.56 -12.86 -6.39
CA GLN A 191 -1.52 -13.94 -6.62
C GLN A 191 -2.93 -13.42 -6.94
N ALA A 192 -3.00 -12.34 -7.72
CA ALA A 192 -4.27 -11.68 -7.97
C ALA A 192 -5.18 -12.52 -8.87
N GLU A 193 -6.43 -12.66 -8.45
CA GLU A 193 -7.46 -13.50 -9.08
C GLU A 193 -7.70 -13.18 -10.56
N MET A 194 -7.63 -11.89 -10.92
CA MET A 194 -7.93 -11.40 -12.26
C MET A 194 -6.66 -10.93 -12.99
N SER A 195 -5.54 -11.61 -12.76
CA SER A 195 -4.27 -11.32 -13.43
C SER A 195 -4.39 -11.53 -14.95
N ALA A 196 -3.94 -10.54 -15.72
CA ALA A 196 -4.03 -10.57 -17.18
C ALA A 196 -2.88 -9.81 -17.83
N PHE A 197 -2.43 -10.31 -18.97
CA PHE A 197 -1.50 -9.65 -19.88
C PHE A 197 -2.21 -9.37 -21.19
N TRP A 198 -2.11 -8.15 -21.70
CA TRP A 198 -2.59 -7.87 -23.05
C TRP A 198 -1.69 -6.85 -23.76
N ARG A 199 -1.12 -7.26 -24.89
CA ARG A 199 -0.29 -6.41 -25.75
C ARG A 199 -1.11 -5.94 -26.94
N THR A 200 -1.53 -4.68 -26.97
CA THR A 200 -2.11 -4.04 -28.16
C THR A 200 -1.09 -3.10 -28.82
N PRO A 201 -1.31 -2.63 -30.06
CA PRO A 201 -0.46 -1.64 -30.70
C PRO A 201 -0.29 -0.35 -29.88
N GLY A 202 -1.37 0.14 -29.25
CA GLY A 202 -1.33 1.37 -28.45
C GLY A 202 -0.80 1.19 -27.01
N VAL A 203 -1.06 0.05 -26.37
CA VAL A 203 -0.68 -0.19 -24.97
C VAL A 203 -0.46 -1.67 -24.68
N THR A 204 0.55 -1.97 -23.88
CA THR A 204 0.70 -3.29 -23.24
C THR A 204 0.37 -3.18 -21.76
N ILE A 205 -0.56 -4.00 -21.28
CA ILE A 205 -0.90 -4.08 -19.86
C ILE A 205 -0.35 -5.37 -19.24
N ALA A 206 0.28 -5.24 -18.09
CA ALA A 206 0.58 -6.33 -17.16
C ALA A 206 -0.23 -6.08 -15.88
N SER A 207 -1.39 -6.72 -15.78
CA SER A 207 -2.38 -6.51 -14.74
C SER A 207 -2.32 -7.60 -13.68
N ALA A 208 -2.32 -7.19 -12.43
CA ALA A 208 -2.53 -8.03 -11.25
C ALA A 208 -3.79 -7.55 -10.50
N SER A 209 -4.90 -7.42 -11.22
CA SER A 209 -6.15 -6.93 -10.65
C SER A 209 -6.74 -7.94 -9.66
N PRO A 210 -7.08 -7.52 -8.43
CA PRO A 210 -7.75 -8.37 -7.46
C PRO A 210 -9.28 -8.28 -7.57
N GLU A 211 -9.81 -7.41 -8.44
CA GLU A 211 -11.21 -7.03 -8.44
C GLU A 211 -11.87 -7.37 -9.78
N ARG A 212 -12.89 -8.22 -9.71
CA ARG A 212 -13.80 -8.48 -10.82
C ARG A 212 -14.71 -7.28 -11.00
N PHE A 213 -14.81 -6.78 -12.23
CA PHE A 213 -15.78 -5.76 -12.57
C PHE A 213 -17.17 -6.38 -12.71
N ILE A 214 -17.36 -7.28 -13.68
CA ILE A 214 -18.62 -7.97 -13.96
C ILE A 214 -18.34 -9.38 -14.48
N ARG A 215 -19.10 -10.35 -13.99
CA ARG A 215 -19.29 -11.65 -14.63
C ARG A 215 -20.74 -11.83 -15.03
N LEU A 216 -20.98 -12.31 -16.24
CA LEU A 216 -22.29 -12.68 -16.76
C LEU A 216 -22.26 -14.14 -17.22
N SER A 217 -23.01 -15.02 -16.56
CA SER A 217 -23.16 -16.42 -16.94
C SER A 217 -24.65 -16.79 -17.01
N GLY A 218 -25.12 -17.15 -18.20
CA GLY A 218 -26.56 -17.17 -18.47
C GLY A 218 -27.19 -15.81 -18.12
N ALA A 219 -28.27 -15.79 -17.33
CA ALA A 219 -28.88 -14.55 -16.86
C ALA A 219 -28.30 -13.99 -15.56
N ARG A 220 -27.37 -14.70 -14.90
CA ARG A 220 -26.79 -14.28 -13.62
C ARG A 220 -25.65 -13.32 -13.85
N VAL A 221 -25.77 -12.13 -13.28
CA VAL A 221 -24.70 -11.12 -13.21
C VAL A 221 -24.12 -11.08 -11.81
N GLU A 222 -22.80 -10.91 -11.69
CA GLU A 222 -22.07 -10.86 -10.43
C GLU A 222 -20.94 -9.84 -10.49
N VAL A 223 -20.74 -9.12 -9.39
CA VAL A 223 -19.64 -8.18 -9.15
C VAL A 223 -19.02 -8.48 -7.78
N CYS A 224 -17.72 -8.26 -7.60
CA CYS A 224 -17.01 -8.62 -6.38
C CYS A 224 -16.21 -7.43 -5.83
N PRO A 225 -16.84 -6.51 -5.08
CA PRO A 225 -16.17 -5.32 -4.57
C PRO A 225 -15.09 -5.67 -3.56
N VAL A 226 -13.98 -4.94 -3.61
CA VAL A 226 -12.87 -5.07 -2.66
C VAL A 226 -12.58 -3.72 -2.01
N LYS A 227 -12.72 -3.65 -0.68
CA LYS A 227 -12.36 -2.47 0.13
C LYS A 227 -11.84 -2.91 1.49
N GLY A 228 -10.95 -2.11 2.04
CA GLY A 228 -10.21 -2.42 3.25
C GLY A 228 -9.03 -3.32 3.00
N THR A 229 -7.88 -2.95 3.56
CA THR A 229 -6.61 -3.63 3.33
C THR A 229 -5.77 -3.61 4.60
N ARG A 230 -5.23 -4.77 4.98
CA ARG A 230 -4.16 -4.87 5.99
C ARG A 230 -2.95 -5.54 5.35
N PRO A 231 -1.72 -5.10 5.68
CA PRO A 231 -0.53 -5.78 5.19
C PRO A 231 -0.42 -7.18 5.81
N ARG A 232 0.39 -8.06 5.20
CA ARG A 232 0.71 -9.35 5.81
C ARG A 232 1.59 -9.19 7.04
N GLY A 233 1.36 -10.06 8.02
CA GLY A 233 2.25 -10.31 9.15
C GLY A 233 2.99 -11.63 8.97
N GLU A 234 3.88 -11.94 9.91
CA GLU A 234 4.47 -13.27 10.07
C GLU A 234 3.82 -13.94 11.30
N GLY A 235 3.72 -15.27 11.29
CA GLY A 235 3.23 -16.04 12.44
C GLY A 235 1.88 -15.58 13.00
N ALA A 236 1.85 -15.28 14.30
CA ALA A 236 0.64 -14.90 15.02
C ALA A 236 0.12 -13.51 14.59
N ALA A 237 1.01 -12.61 14.16
CA ALA A 237 0.62 -11.26 13.77
C ALA A 237 -0.22 -11.24 12.49
N ASP A 238 -0.04 -12.20 11.58
CA ASP A 238 -0.88 -12.33 10.37
C ASP A 238 -2.35 -12.60 10.76
N SER A 239 -2.56 -13.46 11.75
CA SER A 239 -3.90 -13.76 12.29
C SER A 239 -4.52 -12.55 13.00
N ILE A 240 -3.70 -11.72 13.65
CA ILE A 240 -4.13 -10.46 14.26
C ILE A 240 -4.59 -9.48 13.16
N MET A 241 -3.83 -9.32 12.08
CA MET A 241 -4.20 -8.43 10.97
C MET A 241 -5.54 -8.82 10.32
N VAL A 242 -5.78 -10.12 10.16
CA VAL A 242 -7.08 -10.65 9.71
C VAL A 242 -8.20 -10.29 10.69
N SER A 243 -7.97 -10.52 11.99
CA SER A 243 -8.96 -10.26 13.04
C SER A 243 -9.26 -8.76 13.18
N GLU A 244 -8.25 -7.90 13.06
CA GLU A 244 -8.37 -6.44 13.03
C GLU A 244 -9.19 -5.98 11.83
N LEU A 245 -8.92 -6.50 10.62
CA LEU A 245 -9.68 -6.15 9.43
C LEU A 245 -11.14 -6.59 9.53
N ALA A 246 -11.37 -7.82 9.98
CA ALA A 246 -12.72 -8.38 10.17
C ALA A 246 -13.52 -7.63 11.26
N GLY A 247 -12.84 -7.16 12.31
CA GLY A 247 -13.44 -6.44 13.44
C GLY A 247 -13.56 -4.92 13.24
N SER A 248 -12.95 -4.35 12.20
CA SER A 248 -12.90 -2.89 12.01
C SER A 248 -14.24 -2.30 11.57
N GLU A 249 -14.85 -1.50 12.43
CA GLU A 249 -16.10 -0.80 12.14
C GLU A 249 -15.94 0.21 11.00
N LYS A 250 -14.82 0.94 10.96
CA LYS A 250 -14.48 1.88 9.87
C LYS A 250 -14.46 1.16 8.52
N GLU A 251 -13.67 0.09 8.40
CA GLU A 251 -13.48 -0.63 7.13
C GLU A 251 -14.80 -1.27 6.66
N ARG A 252 -15.59 -1.82 7.59
CA ARG A 252 -16.91 -2.37 7.27
C ARG A 252 -17.87 -1.29 6.79
N ALA A 253 -17.88 -0.11 7.40
CA ALA A 253 -18.71 1.01 6.96
C ALA A 253 -18.34 1.43 5.52
N GLU A 254 -17.06 1.63 5.24
CA GLU A 254 -16.57 1.97 3.90
C GLU A 254 -16.91 0.86 2.88
N HIS A 255 -16.76 -0.41 3.26
CA HIS A 255 -17.07 -1.53 2.39
C HIS A 255 -18.58 -1.63 2.08
N VAL A 256 -19.46 -1.43 3.07
CA VAL A 256 -20.92 -1.41 2.86
C VAL A 256 -21.32 -0.32 1.87
N MET A 257 -20.71 0.86 1.94
CA MET A 257 -21.03 1.95 1.02
C MET A 257 -20.79 1.54 -0.44
N ILE A 258 -19.71 0.80 -0.72
CA ILE A 258 -19.42 0.30 -2.07
C ILE A 258 -20.39 -0.83 -2.45
N VAL A 259 -20.65 -1.77 -1.55
CA VAL A 259 -21.63 -2.84 -1.77
C VAL A 259 -23.00 -2.26 -2.12
N ASP A 260 -23.46 -1.23 -1.41
CA ASP A 260 -24.75 -0.60 -1.66
C ASP A 260 -24.80 0.15 -3.00
N LEU A 261 -23.70 0.80 -3.39
CA LEU A 261 -23.60 1.40 -4.72
C LEU A 261 -23.73 0.33 -5.82
N GLU A 262 -23.04 -0.79 -5.69
CA GLU A 262 -23.10 -1.87 -6.68
C GLU A 262 -24.46 -2.58 -6.70
N ARG A 263 -25.11 -2.73 -5.54
CA ARG A 263 -26.50 -3.19 -5.46
C ARG A 263 -27.45 -2.26 -6.20
N ASN A 264 -27.27 -0.94 -6.05
CA ASN A 264 -28.05 0.05 -6.77
C ASN A 264 -27.83 -0.07 -8.28
N ASP A 265 -26.58 -0.15 -8.73
CA ASP A 265 -26.22 -0.25 -10.15
C ASP A 265 -26.82 -1.51 -10.78
N LEU A 266 -26.66 -2.68 -10.15
CA LEU A 266 -27.31 -3.91 -10.61
C LEU A 266 -28.83 -3.85 -10.53
N GLY A 267 -29.40 -3.16 -9.54
CA GLY A 267 -30.83 -2.96 -9.37
C GLY A 267 -31.49 -2.23 -10.54
N MET A 268 -30.74 -1.42 -11.29
CA MET A 268 -31.23 -0.72 -12.48
C MET A 268 -31.49 -1.65 -13.67
N VAL A 269 -30.85 -2.83 -13.73
CA VAL A 269 -30.89 -3.76 -14.88
C VAL A 269 -31.30 -5.18 -14.53
N CYS A 270 -31.31 -5.55 -13.25
CA CYS A 270 -31.76 -6.85 -12.76
C CYS A 270 -33.27 -6.88 -12.51
N ARG A 271 -33.81 -8.09 -12.42
CA ARG A 271 -35.19 -8.34 -12.01
C ARG A 271 -35.36 -7.91 -10.55
N PRO A 272 -36.41 -7.15 -10.20
CA PRO A 272 -36.67 -6.74 -8.82
C PRO A 272 -36.67 -7.94 -7.86
N GLY A 273 -36.01 -7.78 -6.71
CA GLY A 273 -35.91 -8.82 -5.68
C GLY A 273 -34.87 -9.91 -5.94
N THR A 274 -34.13 -9.87 -7.05
CA THR A 274 -33.09 -10.87 -7.35
C THR A 274 -31.67 -10.44 -6.96
N VAL A 275 -31.47 -9.15 -6.64
CA VAL A 275 -30.16 -8.63 -6.22
C VAL A 275 -29.89 -9.03 -4.77
N LEU A 276 -28.85 -9.84 -4.58
CA LEU A 276 -28.44 -10.43 -3.30
C LEU A 276 -26.97 -10.12 -3.02
N VAL A 277 -26.61 -10.07 -1.75
CA VAL A 277 -25.21 -9.96 -1.29
C VAL A 277 -24.85 -11.21 -0.52
N ASP A 278 -23.94 -12.02 -1.07
CA ASP A 278 -23.47 -13.25 -0.44
C ASP A 278 -22.16 -13.73 -1.11
N PRO A 279 -21.01 -13.76 -0.42
CA PRO A 279 -20.80 -13.38 0.99
C PRO A 279 -20.69 -11.86 1.18
N LEU A 280 -20.82 -11.41 2.44
CA LEU A 280 -20.58 -10.03 2.89
C LEU A 280 -19.44 -10.02 3.93
N PHE A 281 -18.40 -9.21 3.69
CA PHE A 281 -17.22 -9.05 4.56
C PHE A 281 -16.29 -10.27 4.69
N GLU A 282 -16.13 -11.04 3.64
CA GLU A 282 -15.15 -12.12 3.66
C GLU A 282 -13.72 -11.56 3.59
N ILE A 283 -12.80 -12.13 4.36
CA ILE A 283 -11.38 -11.75 4.28
C ILE A 283 -10.64 -12.67 3.31
N ALA A 284 -10.21 -12.10 2.19
CA ALA A 284 -9.32 -12.75 1.24
C ALA A 284 -7.86 -12.44 1.57
N THR A 285 -7.03 -13.47 1.66
CA THR A 285 -5.59 -13.34 1.95
C THR A 285 -4.77 -13.56 0.69
N THR A 286 -3.88 -12.60 0.39
CA THR A 286 -2.91 -12.66 -0.71
C THR A 286 -1.47 -12.65 -0.15
N PRO A 287 -0.42 -12.90 -0.94
CA PRO A 287 0.96 -12.88 -0.46
C PRO A 287 1.45 -11.56 0.16
N TYR A 288 0.80 -10.43 -0.13
CA TYR A 288 1.26 -9.11 0.36
C TYR A 288 0.21 -8.33 1.17
N CYS A 289 -1.07 -8.74 1.14
CA CYS A 289 -2.11 -8.14 1.99
C CYS A 289 -3.32 -9.05 2.26
N HIS A 290 -4.08 -8.73 3.30
CA HIS A 290 -5.45 -9.17 3.52
C HIS A 290 -6.41 -8.11 3.00
N GLN A 291 -7.53 -8.53 2.41
CA GLN A 291 -8.53 -7.64 1.84
C GLN A 291 -9.94 -8.11 2.21
N MET A 292 -10.84 -7.16 2.45
CA MET A 292 -12.24 -7.47 2.66
C MET A 292 -12.98 -7.43 1.31
N VAL A 293 -13.72 -8.51 1.05
CA VAL A 293 -14.37 -8.82 -0.22
C VAL A 293 -15.83 -9.18 0.05
N SER A 294 -16.71 -8.75 -0.84
CA SER A 294 -18.10 -9.22 -0.88
C SER A 294 -18.45 -9.66 -2.29
N SER A 295 -19.61 -10.28 -2.48
CA SER A 295 -20.18 -10.55 -3.80
C SER A 295 -21.60 -10.03 -3.88
N VAL A 296 -21.89 -9.25 -4.92
CA VAL A 296 -23.24 -8.78 -5.24
C VAL A 296 -23.66 -9.42 -6.55
N SER A 297 -24.81 -10.10 -6.54
CA SER A 297 -25.29 -10.83 -7.70
C SER A 297 -26.78 -10.63 -7.95
N GLY A 298 -27.22 -10.76 -9.20
CA GLY A 298 -28.61 -10.62 -9.59
C GLY A 298 -28.94 -11.38 -10.87
N LEU A 299 -30.23 -11.42 -11.23
CA LEU A 299 -30.69 -11.96 -12.50
C LEU A 299 -31.06 -10.81 -13.43
N LEU A 300 -30.42 -10.71 -14.59
CA LEU A 300 -30.76 -9.71 -15.61
C LEU A 300 -32.23 -9.83 -16.03
N ARG A 301 -32.85 -8.68 -16.30
CA ARG A 301 -34.15 -8.67 -16.97
C ARG A 301 -34.03 -9.27 -18.36
N THR A 302 -35.12 -9.87 -18.85
CA THR A 302 -35.15 -10.52 -20.16
C THR A 302 -35.02 -9.55 -21.33
N ASP A 303 -35.27 -8.26 -21.10
CA ASP A 303 -35.18 -7.17 -22.06
C ASP A 303 -33.89 -6.35 -21.93
N ALA A 304 -33.04 -6.65 -20.94
CA ALA A 304 -31.78 -5.95 -20.72
C ALA A 304 -30.68 -6.51 -21.62
N THR A 305 -29.96 -5.62 -22.27
CA THR A 305 -28.78 -5.93 -23.11
C THR A 305 -27.49 -5.81 -22.30
N PHE A 306 -26.38 -6.29 -22.87
CA PHE A 306 -25.06 -6.04 -22.27
C PHE A 306 -24.70 -4.53 -22.27
N ALA A 307 -25.20 -3.77 -23.23
CA ALA A 307 -25.03 -2.32 -23.27
C ALA A 307 -25.75 -1.63 -22.09
N ASP A 308 -26.96 -2.07 -21.75
CA ASP A 308 -27.68 -1.56 -20.57
C ASP A 308 -26.92 -1.86 -19.27
N LEU A 309 -26.35 -3.07 -19.18
CA LEU A 309 -25.54 -3.47 -18.04
C LEU A 309 -24.30 -2.58 -17.89
N LEU A 310 -23.54 -2.34 -18.96
CA LEU A 310 -22.39 -1.43 -18.92
C LEU A 310 -22.80 0.01 -18.62
N ALA A 311 -23.92 0.50 -19.16
CA ALA A 311 -24.41 1.85 -18.89
C ALA A 311 -24.78 2.06 -17.40
N ALA A 312 -25.27 1.00 -16.74
CA ALA A 312 -25.59 1.03 -15.32
C ALA A 312 -24.33 0.99 -14.42
N THR A 313 -23.35 0.16 -14.76
CA THR A 313 -22.25 -0.20 -13.86
C THR A 313 -20.94 0.50 -14.16
N PHE A 314 -20.68 0.95 -15.40
CA PHE A 314 -19.40 1.55 -15.81
C PHE A 314 -19.39 3.08 -15.67
N PRO A 315 -18.28 3.68 -15.20
CA PRO A 315 -17.13 3.05 -14.56
C PRO A 315 -17.49 2.46 -13.18
N CYS A 316 -16.71 1.47 -12.74
CA CYS A 316 -16.97 0.75 -11.49
C CYS A 316 -17.04 1.71 -10.28
N GLY A 317 -17.98 1.45 -9.36
CA GLY A 317 -18.19 2.26 -8.17
C GLY A 317 -16.99 2.36 -7.25
N SER A 318 -16.30 1.24 -7.05
CA SER A 318 -15.14 1.10 -6.15
C SER A 318 -13.97 2.03 -6.52
N VAL A 319 -13.86 2.40 -7.79
CA VAL A 319 -12.81 3.26 -8.35
C VAL A 319 -13.31 4.66 -8.72
N THR A 320 -14.57 4.98 -8.45
CA THR A 320 -15.15 6.30 -8.72
C THR A 320 -15.56 6.99 -7.43
N GLY A 321 -16.75 6.68 -6.92
CA GLY A 321 -17.37 7.38 -5.81
C GLY A 321 -18.88 7.45 -5.97
N ALA A 322 -19.55 7.99 -4.95
CA ALA A 322 -21.00 8.04 -4.87
C ALA A 322 -21.47 9.45 -4.49
N PRO A 323 -22.43 10.07 -5.21
CA PRO A 323 -23.03 9.64 -6.48
C PRO A 323 -22.05 9.73 -7.67
N LYS A 324 -22.09 8.75 -8.58
CA LYS A 324 -21.10 8.54 -9.66
C LYS A 324 -20.84 9.78 -10.53
N ILE A 325 -21.89 10.45 -11.00
CA ILE A 325 -21.77 11.64 -11.86
C ILE A 325 -21.08 12.81 -11.14
N ALA A 326 -21.41 13.04 -9.87
CA ALA A 326 -20.79 14.09 -9.07
C ALA A 326 -19.31 13.75 -8.78
N ALA A 327 -19.05 12.51 -8.37
CA ALA A 327 -17.70 12.02 -8.10
C ALA A 327 -16.77 12.16 -9.32
N THR A 328 -17.21 11.75 -10.51
CA THR A 328 -16.40 11.87 -11.74
C THR A 328 -16.05 13.33 -12.08
N ARG A 329 -16.95 14.29 -11.82
CA ARG A 329 -16.66 15.72 -12.03
C ARG A 329 -15.62 16.25 -11.06
N ILE A 330 -15.72 15.86 -9.78
CA ILE A 330 -14.75 16.26 -8.75
C ILE A 330 -13.39 15.62 -9.04
N ILE A 331 -13.35 14.33 -9.38
CA ILE A 331 -12.13 13.63 -9.81
C ILE A 331 -11.41 14.39 -10.93
N ALA A 332 -12.14 14.80 -11.97
CA ALA A 332 -11.57 15.55 -13.09
C ALA A 332 -10.99 16.93 -12.69
N SER A 333 -11.41 17.49 -11.54
CA SER A 333 -10.88 18.74 -11.00
C SER A 333 -9.71 18.57 -10.04
N LEU A 334 -9.60 17.41 -9.38
CA LEU A 334 -8.58 17.13 -8.36
C LEU A 334 -7.35 16.40 -8.92
N GLU A 335 -7.54 15.53 -9.90
CA GLU A 335 -6.45 14.71 -10.45
C GLU A 335 -5.63 15.46 -11.50
N ALA A 336 -4.31 15.30 -11.45
CA ALA A 336 -3.38 16.00 -12.33
C ALA A 336 -3.35 15.45 -13.77
N SER A 337 -3.83 14.22 -13.99
CA SER A 337 -3.79 13.56 -15.28
C SER A 337 -5.02 12.66 -15.50
N PRO A 338 -5.44 12.44 -16.77
CA PRO A 338 -6.53 11.52 -17.07
C PRO A 338 -6.16 10.07 -16.77
N ARG A 339 -7.13 9.28 -16.35
CA ARG A 339 -6.90 7.89 -15.94
C ARG A 339 -6.62 6.94 -17.11
N GLY A 340 -7.22 7.14 -18.29
CA GLY A 340 -6.97 6.29 -19.45
C GLY A 340 -7.40 4.84 -19.19
N ALA A 341 -6.54 3.85 -19.45
CA ALA A 341 -6.87 2.44 -19.17
C ALA A 341 -6.98 2.17 -17.66
N TYR A 342 -6.15 2.80 -16.82
CA TYR A 342 -6.27 2.74 -15.35
C TYR A 342 -7.68 3.09 -14.88
N THR A 343 -8.25 2.29 -13.97
CA THR A 343 -9.65 2.32 -13.50
C THR A 343 -10.73 2.10 -14.56
N GLY A 344 -10.33 1.75 -15.78
CA GLY A 344 -11.19 1.14 -16.80
C GLY A 344 -11.46 -0.34 -16.50
N ALA A 345 -11.77 -1.12 -17.54
CA ALA A 345 -12.01 -2.56 -17.42
C ALA A 345 -11.40 -3.37 -18.58
N LEU A 346 -10.89 -4.57 -18.29
CA LEU A 346 -10.65 -5.60 -19.30
C LEU A 346 -11.85 -6.54 -19.28
N VAL A 347 -12.60 -6.61 -20.38
CA VAL A 347 -13.76 -7.48 -20.55
C VAL A 347 -13.43 -8.57 -21.55
N VAL A 348 -13.67 -9.83 -21.16
CA VAL A 348 -13.45 -10.99 -22.02
C VAL A 348 -14.76 -11.75 -22.16
N ALA A 349 -15.19 -11.94 -23.40
CA ALA A 349 -16.41 -12.67 -23.74
C ALA A 349 -16.07 -13.95 -24.50
N VAL A 350 -16.77 -15.02 -24.15
CA VAL A 350 -16.80 -16.31 -24.84
C VAL A 350 -18.26 -16.75 -24.99
N PRO A 351 -18.58 -17.75 -25.83
CA PRO A 351 -19.94 -18.28 -25.92
C PRO A 351 -20.56 -18.59 -24.56
N GLY A 352 -21.67 -17.93 -24.22
CA GLY A 352 -22.44 -18.14 -23.00
C GLY A 352 -21.88 -17.50 -21.72
N GLU A 353 -20.71 -16.86 -21.75
CA GLU A 353 -20.11 -16.25 -20.55
C GLU A 353 -19.28 -15.00 -20.86
N VAL A 354 -19.40 -13.98 -20.01
CA VAL A 354 -18.52 -12.80 -19.99
C VAL A 354 -17.89 -12.71 -18.61
N ASP A 355 -16.58 -12.44 -18.54
CA ASP A 355 -15.90 -12.10 -17.30
C ASP A 355 -15.04 -10.85 -17.51
N SER A 356 -14.77 -10.11 -16.44
CA SER A 356 -14.04 -8.85 -16.55
C SER A 356 -13.38 -8.42 -15.26
N SER A 357 -12.31 -7.64 -15.40
CA SER A 357 -11.56 -7.08 -14.27
C SER A 357 -11.50 -5.57 -14.34
N VAL A 358 -11.47 -4.93 -13.18
CA VAL A 358 -11.15 -3.50 -13.09
C VAL A 358 -9.65 -3.31 -13.33
N ILE A 359 -9.23 -2.34 -14.13
CA ILE A 359 -7.81 -2.07 -14.39
C ILE A 359 -7.18 -1.31 -13.23
N ILE A 360 -6.88 -2.04 -12.16
CA ILE A 360 -6.13 -1.58 -11.00
C ILE A 360 -4.98 -2.54 -10.73
N ARG A 361 -3.92 -2.07 -10.06
CA ARG A 361 -2.68 -2.84 -9.88
C ARG A 361 -2.11 -3.34 -11.21
N THR A 362 -2.06 -2.44 -12.17
CA THR A 362 -1.68 -2.72 -13.56
C THR A 362 -0.53 -1.81 -13.98
N ALA A 363 0.52 -2.42 -14.53
CA ALA A 363 1.58 -1.70 -15.23
C ALA A 363 1.18 -1.50 -16.70
N GLU A 364 1.11 -0.24 -17.13
CA GLU A 364 0.75 0.16 -18.49
C GLU A 364 2.01 0.61 -19.24
N TYR A 365 2.41 -0.16 -20.25
CA TYR A 365 3.58 0.11 -21.08
C TYR A 365 3.18 0.76 -22.42
N SER A 366 3.87 1.83 -22.77
CA SER A 366 3.73 2.54 -24.04
C SER A 366 5.10 3.06 -24.46
N GLY A 367 5.78 2.31 -25.32
CA GLY A 367 7.20 2.55 -25.65
C GLY A 367 8.08 2.40 -24.42
N ASP A 368 9.02 3.32 -24.22
CA ASP A 368 9.97 3.32 -23.08
C ASP A 368 9.39 3.92 -21.79
N VAL A 369 8.06 3.98 -21.68
CA VAL A 369 7.36 4.51 -20.51
C VAL A 369 6.47 3.44 -19.92
N VAL A 370 6.63 3.21 -18.62
CA VAL A 370 5.70 2.43 -17.81
C VAL A 370 4.95 3.35 -16.84
N ARG A 371 3.63 3.15 -16.74
CA ARG A 371 2.76 3.88 -15.83
C ARG A 371 2.07 2.91 -14.85
N TRP A 372 1.78 3.41 -13.66
CA TRP A 372 1.04 2.68 -12.64
C TRP A 372 0.13 3.64 -11.87
N GLY A 373 -1.16 3.34 -11.81
CA GLY A 373 -2.10 4.12 -11.01
C GLY A 373 -2.28 3.56 -9.60
N THR A 374 -2.34 4.46 -8.61
CA THR A 374 -2.60 4.10 -7.22
C THR A 374 -3.45 5.15 -6.51
N GLY A 375 -4.26 4.75 -5.53
CA GLY A 375 -5.20 5.63 -4.85
C GLY A 375 -6.07 4.91 -3.82
N GLY A 376 -7.02 5.63 -3.25
CA GLY A 376 -7.88 5.17 -2.16
C GLY A 376 -9.25 5.83 -2.18
N GLY A 377 -10.24 5.18 -1.56
CA GLY A 377 -11.57 5.73 -1.40
C GLY A 377 -11.58 6.66 -0.20
N ILE A 378 -11.75 7.96 -0.43
CA ILE A 378 -11.75 8.97 0.62
C ILE A 378 -13.16 9.07 1.20
N THR A 379 -13.25 8.96 2.53
CA THR A 379 -14.47 9.19 3.32
C THR A 379 -14.30 10.39 4.24
N ALA A 380 -15.35 10.74 5.00
CA ALA A 380 -15.30 11.87 5.93
C ALA A 380 -14.19 11.73 7.00
N ASP A 381 -13.89 10.48 7.38
CA ASP A 381 -12.94 10.10 8.44
C ASP A 381 -11.57 9.67 7.88
N SER A 382 -11.31 9.91 6.59
CA SER A 382 -10.00 9.65 5.99
C SER A 382 -8.94 10.61 6.52
N ASP A 383 -7.81 10.06 6.99
CA ASP A 383 -6.62 10.81 7.34
C ASP A 383 -5.69 10.96 6.13
N PRO A 384 -5.31 12.18 5.70
CA PRO A 384 -4.47 12.38 4.52
C PRO A 384 -3.15 11.62 4.52
N ALA A 385 -2.53 11.43 5.69
CA ALA A 385 -1.25 10.75 5.79
C ALA A 385 -1.42 9.22 5.69
N GLU A 386 -2.45 8.65 6.30
CA GLU A 386 -2.81 7.23 6.15
C GLU A 386 -3.16 6.90 4.69
N GLU A 387 -3.97 7.73 4.03
CA GLU A 387 -4.37 7.54 2.63
C GLU A 387 -3.16 7.58 1.69
N TRP A 388 -2.22 8.50 1.93
CA TRP A 388 -0.97 8.53 1.17
C TRP A 388 -0.19 7.21 1.33
N LEU A 389 -0.06 6.71 2.56
CA LEU A 389 0.62 5.45 2.84
C LEU A 389 -0.07 4.25 2.18
N GLU A 390 -1.40 4.26 2.12
CA GLU A 390 -2.16 3.26 1.39
C GLU A 390 -1.82 3.27 -0.11
N THR A 391 -1.67 4.46 -0.73
CA THR A 391 -1.24 4.53 -2.13
C THR A 391 0.14 3.92 -2.35
N VAL A 392 1.05 4.06 -1.39
CA VAL A 392 2.41 3.49 -1.44
C VAL A 392 2.35 1.97 -1.27
N LEU A 393 1.55 1.48 -0.31
CA LEU A 393 1.32 0.06 -0.11
C LEU A 393 0.77 -0.60 -1.38
N LYS A 394 -0.26 -0.03 -2.00
CA LYS A 394 -0.85 -0.54 -3.25
C LYS A 394 0.11 -0.50 -4.43
N ALA A 395 1.09 0.40 -4.42
CA ALA A 395 2.12 0.48 -5.45
C ALA A 395 3.35 -0.41 -5.19
N THR A 396 3.44 -1.04 -4.02
CA THR A 396 4.60 -1.85 -3.62
C THR A 396 4.91 -3.00 -4.58
N PRO A 397 3.94 -3.75 -5.13
CA PRO A 397 4.24 -4.79 -6.13
C PRO A 397 4.96 -4.26 -7.38
N PHE A 398 4.79 -2.97 -7.72
CA PHE A 398 5.40 -2.29 -8.86
C PHE A 398 6.71 -1.57 -8.49
N LEU A 399 6.71 -0.81 -7.40
CA LEU A 399 7.86 -0.02 -6.93
C LEU A 399 8.94 -0.86 -6.25
N GLY A 400 8.65 -2.11 -5.91
CA GLY A 400 9.39 -2.79 -4.86
C GLY A 400 9.06 -2.20 -3.49
N ASP A 401 9.39 -2.94 -2.44
CA ASP A 401 8.99 -2.61 -1.07
C ASP A 401 10.02 -1.76 -0.30
N GLY A 402 11.06 -1.27 -0.97
CA GLY A 402 12.04 -0.34 -0.40
C GLY A 402 12.90 -0.94 0.72
N LEU A 403 14.21 -0.93 0.52
CA LEU A 403 15.18 -1.40 1.51
C LEU A 403 16.00 -0.22 2.03
N PRO A 404 16.25 -0.13 3.34
CA PRO A 404 17.10 0.93 3.86
C PRO A 404 18.53 0.73 3.35
N ALA A 405 19.20 1.81 2.97
CA ALA A 405 20.57 1.74 2.45
C ALA A 405 21.58 1.18 3.48
N ILE A 406 21.25 1.30 4.77
CA ILE A 406 22.02 0.77 5.89
C ILE A 406 21.07 0.13 6.91
N ALA A 407 21.61 -0.65 7.84
CA ALA A 407 20.80 -1.19 8.93
C ALA A 407 20.26 -0.08 9.84
N LEU A 408 18.97 -0.14 10.18
CA LEU A 408 18.29 0.82 11.06
C LEU A 408 17.87 0.17 12.37
N ARG A 409 17.70 0.98 13.43
CA ARG A 409 17.30 0.50 14.75
C ARG A 409 16.25 1.38 15.42
N GLU A 410 15.24 0.74 15.98
CA GLU A 410 14.23 1.37 16.83
C GLU A 410 14.31 0.90 18.28
N THR A 411 13.79 1.74 19.17
CA THR A 411 13.68 1.41 20.60
C THR A 411 12.41 2.04 21.15
N CYS A 412 11.46 1.19 21.51
CA CYS A 412 10.10 1.59 21.86
C CYS A 412 9.78 1.18 23.30
N ARG A 413 8.93 1.97 23.97
CA ARG A 413 8.40 1.62 25.29
C ARG A 413 7.24 0.67 25.13
N VAL A 414 7.27 -0.44 25.86
CA VAL A 414 6.14 -1.35 26.04
C VAL A 414 5.48 -1.01 27.37
N VAL A 415 4.16 -0.84 27.35
CA VAL A 415 3.31 -0.56 28.51
C VAL A 415 2.14 -1.52 28.45
N HIS A 416 2.04 -2.43 29.42
CA HIS A 416 0.96 -3.42 29.52
C HIS A 416 0.66 -4.14 28.19
N GLY A 417 1.69 -4.65 27.51
CA GLY A 417 1.53 -5.38 26.24
C GLY A 417 1.35 -4.49 24.99
N HIS A 418 1.41 -3.16 25.12
CA HIS A 418 1.24 -2.24 24.00
C HIS A 418 2.45 -1.33 23.81
N THR A 419 2.63 -0.81 22.59
CA THR A 419 3.68 0.17 22.27
C THR A 419 3.04 1.52 21.90
N PRO A 420 2.85 2.46 22.85
CA PRO A 420 2.02 3.65 22.64
C PRO A 420 2.47 4.57 21.48
N LEU A 421 3.76 4.59 21.17
CA LEU A 421 4.33 5.46 20.14
C LEU A 421 4.70 4.70 18.86
N LEU A 422 4.20 3.48 18.65
CA LEU A 422 4.59 2.61 17.55
C LEU A 422 4.44 3.28 16.17
N ALA A 423 3.34 4.00 15.94
CA ALA A 423 3.09 4.72 14.70
C ALA A 423 4.23 5.70 14.36
N ARG A 424 4.74 6.44 15.35
CA ARG A 424 5.85 7.39 15.18
C ARG A 424 7.17 6.68 14.91
N HIS A 425 7.41 5.54 15.54
CA HIS A 425 8.59 4.71 15.27
C HIS A 425 8.59 4.18 13.82
N LEU A 426 7.44 3.66 13.36
CA LEU A 426 7.27 3.20 11.98
C LEU A 426 7.44 4.33 10.97
N ALA A 427 6.90 5.53 11.25
CA ALA A 427 7.07 6.69 10.39
C ALA A 427 8.55 7.09 10.23
N ARG A 428 9.37 6.92 11.28
CA ARG A 428 10.81 7.18 11.19
C ARG A 428 11.55 6.13 10.36
N LEU A 429 11.21 4.85 10.52
CA LEU A 429 11.76 3.78 9.66
C LEU A 429 11.39 3.99 8.19
N ALA A 430 10.16 4.45 7.92
CA ALA A 430 9.71 4.80 6.58
C ALA A 430 10.57 5.89 5.95
N LYS A 431 10.86 6.96 6.71
CA LYS A 431 11.77 8.04 6.29
C LYS A 431 13.22 7.57 6.09
N GLY A 432 13.60 6.42 6.66
CA GLY A 432 14.90 5.78 6.51
C GLY A 432 15.00 4.79 5.34
N GLY A 433 13.96 4.67 4.52
CA GLY A 433 13.96 3.82 3.32
C GLY A 433 13.27 2.46 3.49
N CYS A 434 12.69 2.15 4.64
CA CYS A 434 11.88 0.94 4.81
C CYS A 434 10.48 1.15 4.21
N GLY A 435 10.10 0.40 3.17
CA GLY A 435 8.72 0.47 2.68
C GLY A 435 7.76 -0.46 3.42
N ALA A 436 6.53 -0.55 2.91
CA ALA A 436 5.38 -1.01 3.68
C ALA A 436 5.47 -2.46 4.16
N THR A 437 6.02 -3.37 3.35
CA THR A 437 6.23 -4.78 3.71
C THR A 437 7.18 -4.91 4.89
N VAL A 438 8.32 -4.21 4.84
CA VAL A 438 9.30 -4.19 5.93
C VAL A 438 8.68 -3.61 7.21
N LEU A 439 7.89 -2.54 7.10
CA LEU A 439 7.18 -1.96 8.24
C LEU A 439 6.11 -2.91 8.83
N ALA A 440 5.48 -3.73 8.01
CA ALA A 440 4.54 -4.76 8.48
C ALA A 440 5.27 -5.88 9.23
N ARG A 441 6.42 -6.34 8.72
CA ARG A 441 7.31 -7.26 9.46
C ARG A 441 7.78 -6.66 10.79
N VAL A 442 8.07 -5.37 10.84
CA VAL A 442 8.39 -4.66 12.09
C VAL A 442 7.23 -4.72 13.09
N ARG A 443 5.99 -4.47 12.65
CA ARG A 443 4.80 -4.64 13.51
C ARG A 443 4.67 -6.07 14.01
N SER A 444 4.87 -7.04 13.12
CA SER A 444 4.79 -8.48 13.44
C SER A 444 5.80 -8.90 14.49
N ALA A 445 7.08 -8.68 14.21
CA ALA A 445 8.17 -9.03 15.10
C ALA A 445 8.05 -8.31 16.45
N ALA A 446 7.56 -7.07 16.45
CA ALA A 446 7.27 -6.34 17.69
C ALA A 446 6.17 -7.02 18.51
N ALA A 447 5.05 -7.39 17.89
CA ALA A 447 3.94 -8.06 18.55
C ALA A 447 4.36 -9.42 19.14
N GLU A 448 5.04 -10.25 18.35
CA GLU A 448 5.56 -11.56 18.80
C GLU A 448 6.55 -11.43 19.96
N ALA A 449 7.44 -10.44 19.91
CA ALA A 449 8.40 -10.18 20.97
C ALA A 449 7.72 -9.71 22.27
N ILE A 450 6.61 -8.96 22.16
CA ILE A 450 5.82 -8.51 23.30
C ILE A 450 5.01 -9.66 23.89
N GLU A 451 4.36 -10.47 23.06
CA GLU A 451 3.61 -11.66 23.48
C GLU A 451 4.54 -12.64 24.23
N SER A 452 5.71 -12.91 23.66
CA SER A 452 6.73 -13.79 24.26
C SER A 452 7.26 -13.27 25.60
N TYR A 453 7.21 -11.96 25.82
CA TYR A 453 7.63 -11.33 27.08
C TYR A 453 6.58 -11.47 28.19
N GLY A 454 5.29 -11.61 27.83
CA GLY A 454 4.16 -11.85 28.73
C GLY A 454 3.53 -10.59 29.33
N GLU A 455 2.19 -10.56 29.35
CA GLU A 455 1.38 -9.42 29.84
C GLU A 455 1.66 -9.03 31.31
N ALA A 456 2.14 -9.98 32.12
CA ALA A 456 2.35 -9.80 33.56
C ALA A 456 3.53 -8.88 33.93
N ALA A 457 4.38 -8.46 32.99
CA ALA A 457 5.62 -7.75 33.26
C ALA A 457 5.49 -6.22 33.41
N GLY A 458 4.31 -5.64 33.12
CA GLY A 458 4.00 -4.22 33.34
C GLY A 458 4.66 -3.24 32.35
N TYR A 459 5.99 -3.20 32.28
CA TYR A 459 6.76 -2.32 31.39
C TYR A 459 7.92 -3.07 30.72
N GLY A 460 8.25 -2.69 29.49
CA GLY A 460 9.36 -3.29 28.74
C GLY A 460 10.01 -2.34 27.74
N ARG A 461 11.19 -2.74 27.27
CA ARG A 461 11.93 -2.08 26.20
C ARG A 461 11.92 -2.98 24.97
N LEU A 462 11.15 -2.60 23.96
CA LEU A 462 11.18 -3.23 22.64
C LEU A 462 12.37 -2.67 21.85
N SER A 463 13.28 -3.53 21.41
CA SER A 463 14.35 -3.21 20.46
C SER A 463 14.03 -3.85 19.12
N VAL A 464 14.05 -3.06 18.04
CA VAL A 464 13.86 -3.56 16.68
C VAL A 464 15.07 -3.17 15.83
N THR A 465 15.55 -4.08 14.99
CA THR A 465 16.58 -3.81 13.97
C THR A 465 16.05 -4.24 12.61
N VAL A 466 16.28 -3.40 11.60
CA VAL A 466 15.97 -3.70 10.19
C VAL A 466 17.28 -3.71 9.41
N ALA A 467 17.63 -4.84 8.81
CA ALA A 467 18.82 -4.96 7.97
C ALA A 467 18.62 -4.35 6.57
N PRO A 468 19.70 -4.05 5.81
CA PRO A 468 19.58 -3.63 4.40
C PRO A 468 18.93 -4.68 3.50
N THR A 469 18.85 -5.93 3.95
CA THR A 469 18.14 -7.03 3.28
C THR A 469 16.63 -7.01 3.53
N GLY A 470 16.15 -6.17 4.46
CA GLY A 470 14.75 -6.16 4.90
C GLY A 470 14.43 -7.19 5.97
N GLU A 471 15.43 -7.94 6.46
CA GLU A 471 15.30 -8.82 7.62
C GLU A 471 15.05 -7.99 8.88
N VAL A 472 14.08 -8.43 9.69
CA VAL A 472 13.66 -7.73 10.91
C VAL A 472 13.93 -8.63 12.11
N THR A 473 14.57 -8.06 13.13
CA THR A 473 14.71 -8.71 14.44
C THR A 473 14.10 -7.82 15.51
N ALA A 474 13.35 -8.43 16.43
CA ALA A 474 12.74 -7.74 17.55
C ALA A 474 12.92 -8.53 18.85
N SER A 475 13.09 -7.82 19.96
CA SER A 475 13.14 -8.42 21.29
C SER A 475 12.67 -7.43 22.35
N VAL A 476 12.02 -7.94 23.38
CA VAL A 476 11.61 -7.14 24.55
C VAL A 476 12.44 -7.55 25.75
N THR A 477 12.94 -6.56 26.49
CA THR A 477 13.66 -6.77 27.75
C THR A 477 13.08 -5.91 28.87
N ALA A 478 13.26 -6.33 30.12
CA ALA A 478 12.89 -5.58 31.32
C ALA A 478 13.80 -4.36 31.59
N MET A 479 14.70 -4.02 30.66
CA MET A 479 15.72 -3.00 30.91
C MET A 479 15.10 -1.61 31.01
N ALA A 480 15.44 -0.92 32.10
CA ALA A 480 15.11 0.48 32.30
C ALA A 480 15.83 1.37 31.27
N SER A 481 15.29 2.58 31.06
CA SER A 481 15.93 3.60 30.25
C SER A 481 17.26 4.06 30.88
N SER A 482 18.20 4.53 30.06
CA SER A 482 19.40 5.25 30.54
C SER A 482 19.07 6.56 31.27
N LEU A 483 17.82 7.03 31.14
CA LEU A 483 17.30 8.18 31.89
C LEU A 483 16.58 7.78 33.19
N ASP A 484 16.28 6.49 33.40
CA ASP A 484 15.63 6.00 34.62
C ASP A 484 16.67 5.82 35.74
N VAL A 485 17.29 6.93 36.14
CA VAL A 485 18.29 7.00 37.21
C VAL A 485 17.69 7.69 38.43
N PRO A 486 18.02 7.27 39.68
CA PRO A 486 17.50 7.93 40.86
C PRO A 486 17.82 9.44 40.88
N GLY A 487 16.78 10.27 40.95
CA GLY A 487 16.89 11.73 40.90
C GLY A 487 17.07 12.24 39.47
N TYR A 488 18.11 13.05 39.24
CA TYR A 488 18.37 13.69 37.95
C TYR A 488 19.67 13.18 37.32
N PRO A 489 19.72 12.89 36.00
CA PRO A 489 20.93 12.59 35.26
C PRO A 489 21.92 13.77 35.28
N ALA A 490 23.15 13.49 35.68
CA ALA A 490 24.28 14.38 35.41
C ALA A 490 24.67 14.26 33.93
N LEU A 491 25.03 15.39 33.30
CA LEU A 491 25.45 15.44 31.90
C LEU A 491 26.96 15.64 31.78
N PHE A 492 27.56 15.11 30.71
CA PHE A 492 28.95 15.34 30.35
C PHE A 492 29.05 15.66 28.85
N LEU A 493 29.82 16.69 28.50
CA LEU A 493 30.01 17.08 27.11
C LEU A 493 31.11 16.24 26.48
N VAL A 494 30.81 15.61 25.35
CA VAL A 494 31.78 14.81 24.59
C VAL A 494 31.97 15.46 23.22
N ARG A 495 33.21 15.87 22.92
CA ARG A 495 33.53 16.36 21.58
C ARG A 495 33.62 15.18 20.63
N ALA A 496 32.82 15.20 19.58
CA ALA A 496 32.74 14.11 18.60
C ALA A 496 32.68 14.66 17.17
N ALA A 497 33.09 13.84 16.21
CA ALA A 497 32.81 14.12 14.80
C ALA A 497 31.29 14.10 14.57
N THR A 498 30.79 15.02 13.74
CA THR A 498 29.37 15.08 13.40
C THR A 498 28.97 13.79 12.65
N PRO A 499 28.01 13.00 13.18
CA PRO A 499 27.62 11.76 12.52
C PRO A 499 26.95 12.00 11.17
N LEU A 500 27.28 11.18 10.18
CA LEU A 500 26.51 11.08 8.95
C LEU A 500 25.30 10.18 9.22
N LEU A 501 24.11 10.77 9.15
CA LEU A 501 22.86 10.04 9.35
C LEU A 501 22.30 9.53 8.01
N PRO A 502 21.61 8.38 8.02
CA PRO A 502 20.84 7.92 6.86
C PRO A 502 19.70 8.88 6.55
N GLU A 503 19.01 8.59 5.44
CA GLU A 503 17.84 9.34 4.98
C GLU A 503 16.84 9.58 6.11
N GLY A 504 16.23 10.77 6.11
CA GLY A 504 15.25 11.17 7.12
C GLY A 504 15.81 11.36 8.54
N ALA A 505 17.14 11.37 8.68
CA ALA A 505 17.83 11.32 9.97
C ALA A 505 17.36 10.12 10.83
N ALA A 506 17.10 8.99 10.17
CA ALA A 506 16.72 7.75 10.83
C ALA A 506 17.84 7.25 11.76
N LYS A 507 17.46 6.44 12.74
CA LYS A 507 18.38 5.93 13.75
C LYS A 507 19.16 4.74 13.18
N PRO A 508 20.49 4.86 12.93
CA PRO A 508 21.27 3.75 12.43
C PRO A 508 21.38 2.63 13.48
N ALA A 509 21.52 1.39 13.01
CA ALA A 509 21.78 0.25 13.88
C ALA A 509 23.21 0.27 14.45
N ASP A 510 24.19 0.67 13.63
CA ASP A 510 25.53 0.99 14.11
C ASP A 510 25.50 2.32 14.86
N ARG A 511 25.83 2.24 16.16
CA ARG A 511 25.81 3.40 17.07
C ARG A 511 27.16 3.62 17.74
N ALA A 512 28.25 3.10 17.20
CA ALA A 512 29.56 3.12 17.84
C ALA A 512 29.97 4.51 18.36
N ALA A 513 29.72 5.59 17.60
CA ALA A 513 30.04 6.96 18.01
C ALA A 513 29.21 7.44 19.22
N TRP A 514 27.90 7.16 19.26
CA TRP A 514 27.06 7.53 20.40
C TRP A 514 27.35 6.65 21.62
N ASP A 515 27.56 5.35 21.41
CA ASP A 515 27.86 4.41 22.48
C ASP A 515 29.22 4.72 23.12
N ASP A 516 30.21 5.14 22.33
CA ASP A 516 31.49 5.60 22.85
C ASP A 516 31.37 6.89 23.66
N ALA A 517 30.63 7.89 23.15
CA ALA A 517 30.36 9.10 23.90
C ALA A 517 29.65 8.81 25.23
N GLN A 518 28.68 7.89 25.22
CA GLN A 518 27.98 7.47 26.43
C GLN A 518 28.91 6.78 27.43
N ARG A 519 29.86 5.95 26.98
CA ARG A 519 30.90 5.36 27.85
C ARG A 519 31.79 6.43 28.48
N GLN A 520 32.26 7.40 27.71
CA GLN A 520 33.08 8.51 28.23
C GLN A 520 32.34 9.31 29.31
N ALA A 521 31.04 9.56 29.12
CA ALA A 521 30.23 10.21 30.16
C ALA A 521 30.16 9.38 31.45
N LEU A 522 29.97 8.06 31.34
CA LEU A 522 29.93 7.16 32.50
C LEU A 522 31.28 7.12 33.23
N ASP A 523 32.39 7.07 32.50
CA ASP A 523 33.75 7.10 33.07
C ASP A 523 34.03 8.42 33.81
N ALA A 524 33.42 9.52 33.35
CA ALA A 524 33.46 10.83 34.01
C ALA A 524 32.44 10.97 35.17
N GLY A 525 31.69 9.92 35.51
CA GLY A 525 30.69 9.93 36.59
C GLY A 525 29.36 10.61 36.21
N ALA A 526 29.12 10.86 34.93
CA ALA A 526 27.88 11.39 34.40
C ALA A 526 26.97 10.28 33.83
N HIS A 527 25.67 10.56 33.71
CA HIS A 527 24.66 9.60 33.26
C HIS A 527 24.30 9.77 31.79
N GLN A 528 24.53 10.96 31.22
CA GLN A 528 24.20 11.27 29.83
C GLN A 528 25.34 12.01 29.17
N ALA A 529 25.76 11.53 28.00
CA ALA A 529 26.63 12.30 27.12
C ALA A 529 25.82 13.26 26.26
N VAL A 530 26.31 14.48 26.11
CA VAL A 530 25.88 15.45 25.10
C VAL A 530 27.01 15.60 24.09
N LEU A 531 26.75 15.20 22.86
CA LEU A 531 27.73 15.30 21.78
C LEU A 531 27.81 16.75 21.31
N VAL A 532 29.03 17.25 21.16
CA VAL A 532 29.31 18.59 20.64
C VAL A 532 30.28 18.49 19.47
N ASP A 533 30.04 19.29 18.43
CA ASP A 533 30.91 19.34 17.26
C ASP A 533 32.19 20.15 17.54
N ALA A 534 33.05 20.32 16.52
CA ALA A 534 34.29 21.08 16.65
C ALA A 534 34.08 22.60 16.85
N ARG A 535 32.86 23.12 16.65
CA ARG A 535 32.50 24.54 16.78
C ARG A 535 31.77 24.85 18.09
N ASP A 536 31.76 23.89 19.03
CA ASP A 536 31.00 23.97 20.27
C ASP A 536 29.49 24.11 20.04
N THR A 537 29.00 23.52 18.95
CA THR A 537 27.56 23.34 18.69
C THR A 537 27.12 21.97 19.17
N VAL A 538 26.03 21.92 19.91
CA VAL A 538 25.41 20.69 20.41
C VAL A 538 24.81 19.92 19.22
N ILE A 539 25.24 18.67 19.07
CA ILE A 539 24.74 17.73 18.06
C ILE A 539 23.45 17.11 18.56
N ASP A 540 23.54 16.29 19.62
CA ASP A 540 22.41 15.69 20.34
C ASP A 540 22.93 14.98 21.60
N GLY A 541 22.06 14.37 22.40
CA GLY A 541 22.47 13.41 23.43
C GLY A 541 22.76 12.01 22.88
N ALA A 542 23.58 11.23 23.58
CA ALA A 542 23.97 9.89 23.12
C ALA A 542 22.82 8.88 23.14
N THR A 543 21.94 8.95 24.14
CA THR A 543 20.83 8.00 24.31
C THR A 543 19.45 8.66 24.32
N ALA A 544 19.40 9.98 24.33
CA ALA A 544 18.19 10.78 24.45
C ALA A 544 18.39 12.13 23.78
N SER A 545 17.31 12.74 23.29
CA SER A 545 17.36 14.09 22.74
C SER A 545 17.56 15.11 23.84
N VAL A 546 18.48 16.05 23.62
CA VAL A 546 18.81 17.11 24.57
C VAL A 546 17.92 18.33 24.36
N TRP A 547 17.42 18.89 25.47
CA TRP A 547 16.58 20.07 25.49
C TRP A 547 17.10 21.11 26.47
N ILE A 548 16.91 22.37 26.11
CA ILE A 548 17.14 23.50 27.01
C ILE A 548 15.92 24.40 27.08
N ARG A 549 15.72 25.05 28.23
CA ARG A 549 14.73 26.09 28.40
C ARG A 549 15.39 27.45 28.57
N VAL A 550 14.89 28.42 27.80
CA VAL A 550 15.24 29.84 27.93
C VAL A 550 13.95 30.64 28.00
N GLY A 551 13.61 31.11 29.20
CA GLY A 551 12.32 31.72 29.49
C GLY A 551 11.17 30.75 29.18
N LYS A 552 10.36 31.13 28.18
CA LYS A 552 9.19 30.37 27.68
C LYS A 552 9.49 29.51 26.43
N ARG A 553 10.74 29.49 25.96
CA ARG A 553 11.15 28.71 24.80
C ARG A 553 11.82 27.41 25.23
N LEU A 554 11.43 26.31 24.58
CA LEU A 554 12.10 25.01 24.66
C LEU A 554 12.86 24.80 23.36
N LEU A 555 14.17 24.63 23.44
CA LEU A 555 15.04 24.51 22.29
C LEU A 555 15.66 23.11 22.28
N THR A 556 15.72 22.50 21.10
CA THR A 556 16.38 21.20 20.85
C THR A 556 17.17 21.26 19.54
N PRO A 557 18.27 20.50 19.36
CA PRO A 557 19.01 20.48 18.11
C PRO A 557 18.18 20.00 16.91
N CYS A 558 18.41 20.60 15.72
CA CYS A 558 17.79 20.21 14.46
C CYS A 558 18.27 18.83 13.97
N ALA A 559 17.38 18.08 13.32
CA ALA A 559 17.73 16.87 12.59
C ALA A 559 17.78 17.14 11.07
N PRO A 560 18.87 16.79 10.37
CA PRO A 560 20.20 16.38 10.86
C PRO A 560 21.02 17.57 11.43
N PRO A 561 22.09 17.34 12.22
CA PRO A 561 22.77 16.07 12.50
C PRO A 561 22.24 15.31 13.71
N ALA A 562 21.24 15.84 14.43
CA ALA A 562 20.56 15.08 15.46
C ALA A 562 19.72 13.94 14.84
N ILE A 563 19.54 12.86 15.60
CA ILE A 563 18.57 11.82 15.21
C ILE A 563 17.17 12.42 15.30
N ASN A 564 16.27 12.06 14.38
CA ASN A 564 14.89 12.47 14.47
C ASN A 564 14.16 11.77 15.62
N GLY A 565 14.28 12.27 16.85
CA GLY A 565 13.81 11.62 18.08
C GLY A 565 12.28 11.51 18.18
N VAL A 566 11.74 10.31 18.42
CA VAL A 566 10.28 10.11 18.57
C VAL A 566 9.70 10.89 19.76
N ALA A 567 10.34 10.83 20.93
CA ALA A 567 9.90 11.62 22.09
C ALA A 567 10.09 13.13 21.88
N ARG A 568 11.12 13.52 21.11
CA ARG A 568 11.34 14.91 20.74
C ARG A 568 10.15 15.45 19.93
N GLY A 569 9.68 14.67 18.95
CA GLY A 569 8.46 14.97 18.19
C GLY A 569 7.24 15.15 19.09
N VAL A 570 7.01 14.23 20.04
CA VAL A 570 5.87 14.37 20.98
C VAL A 570 5.98 15.64 21.84
N ILE A 571 7.19 16.02 22.28
CA ILE A 571 7.39 17.24 23.07
C ILE A 571 7.11 18.50 22.25
N LEU A 572 7.49 18.52 20.97
CA LEU A 572 7.16 19.63 20.07
C LEU A 572 5.64 19.85 20.02
N ASP A 573 4.87 18.76 19.94
CA ASP A 573 3.41 18.80 19.86
C ASP A 573 2.75 19.24 21.19
N ILE A 574 3.26 18.80 22.35
CA ILE A 574 2.62 19.09 23.65
C ILE A 574 3.14 20.34 24.37
N ALA A 575 4.15 21.01 23.82
CA ALA A 575 4.81 22.13 24.50
C ALA A 575 3.84 23.28 24.83
N THR A 576 2.93 23.59 23.90
CA THR A 576 1.94 24.68 24.03
C THR A 576 0.98 24.41 25.19
N ARG A 577 0.54 23.17 25.37
CA ARG A 577 -0.27 22.71 26.52
C ARG A 577 0.42 22.93 27.87
N CYS A 578 1.75 22.91 27.89
CA CYS A 578 2.57 23.17 29.08
C CYS A 578 2.93 24.65 29.25
N GLY A 579 2.44 25.54 28.38
CA GLY A 579 2.72 26.97 28.43
C GLY A 579 4.12 27.33 27.93
N TYR A 580 4.67 26.55 26.99
CA TYR A 580 5.95 26.76 26.34
C TYR A 580 5.83 26.75 24.81
N ARG A 581 6.80 27.38 24.14
CA ARG A 581 6.97 27.28 22.68
C ARG A 581 8.20 26.43 22.39
N ALA A 582 8.02 25.28 21.76
CA ALA A 582 9.13 24.41 21.39
C ALA A 582 9.54 24.64 19.93
N GLU A 583 10.83 24.66 19.66
CA GLU A 583 11.37 24.76 18.31
C GLU A 583 12.71 24.03 18.19
N GLU A 584 12.99 23.51 17.01
CA GLU A 584 14.29 22.95 16.66
C GLU A 584 15.21 24.09 16.22
N CYS A 585 16.39 24.20 16.83
CA CYS A 585 17.38 25.21 16.47
C CYS A 585 18.81 24.77 16.77
N GLU A 586 19.79 25.50 16.25
CA GLU A 586 21.18 25.32 16.67
C GLU A 586 21.35 25.75 18.13
N ILE A 587 22.06 24.95 18.93
CA ILE A 587 22.34 25.23 20.34
C ILE A 587 23.86 25.23 20.52
N SER A 588 24.43 26.33 21.00
CA SER A 588 25.85 26.37 21.38
C SER A 588 26.06 25.89 22.81
N VAL A 589 27.26 25.42 23.14
CA VAL A 589 27.65 25.07 24.52
C VAL A 589 27.49 26.26 25.46
N ALA A 590 27.75 27.49 24.98
CA ALA A 590 27.54 28.71 25.77
C ALA A 590 26.06 28.92 26.12
N LEU A 591 25.15 28.71 25.15
CA LEU A 591 23.71 28.80 25.38
C LEU A 591 23.22 27.69 26.32
N LEU A 592 23.71 26.46 26.14
CA LEU A 592 23.44 25.33 27.04
C LEU A 592 23.85 25.64 28.49
N ALA A 593 25.00 26.30 28.68
CA ALA A 593 25.49 26.67 30.01
C ALA A 593 24.62 27.73 30.70
N GLN A 594 24.08 28.68 29.92
CA GLN A 594 23.25 29.80 30.39
C GLN A 594 21.77 29.45 30.51
N ALA A 595 21.33 28.30 29.99
CA ALA A 595 19.94 27.88 30.03
C ALA A 595 19.40 27.82 31.46
N ASP A 596 18.15 28.26 31.62
CA ASP A 596 17.46 28.23 32.91
C ASP A 596 17.26 26.78 33.40
N GLU A 597 17.11 25.86 32.45
CA GLU A 597 16.85 24.44 32.68
C GLU A 597 17.36 23.62 31.50
N VAL A 598 17.82 22.41 31.80
CA VAL A 598 18.30 21.42 30.83
C VAL A 598 17.62 20.11 31.16
N PHE A 599 17.12 19.40 30.15
CA PHE A 599 16.49 18.11 30.33
C PHE A 599 16.71 17.21 29.11
N PHE A 600 16.40 15.93 29.28
CA PHE A 600 16.55 14.92 28.24
C PHE A 600 15.20 14.28 27.93
N SER A 601 15.06 13.80 26.71
CA SER A 601 13.88 13.05 26.31
C SER A 601 14.19 11.81 25.50
N ASN A 602 13.56 10.69 25.82
CA ASN A 602 13.52 9.53 24.93
C ASN A 602 12.19 8.79 25.05
N ALA A 603 11.91 7.93 24.08
CA ALA A 603 10.62 7.22 24.03
C ALA A 603 10.43 6.25 25.20
N LEU A 604 11.52 5.85 25.89
CA LEU A 604 11.47 4.91 27.01
C LEU A 604 11.10 5.59 28.33
N ALA A 605 11.81 6.65 28.74
CA ALA A 605 11.60 7.32 30.02
C ALA A 605 10.64 8.53 29.94
N GLY A 606 10.40 9.07 28.73
CA GLY A 606 9.75 10.35 28.57
C GLY A 606 10.72 11.49 28.82
N VAL A 607 10.36 12.43 29.70
CA VAL A 607 11.09 13.68 29.94
C VAL A 607 11.73 13.64 31.33
N VAL A 608 13.05 13.88 31.41
CA VAL A 608 13.81 13.81 32.67
C VAL A 608 14.75 15.02 32.83
N PRO A 609 14.67 15.79 33.94
CA PRO A 609 15.53 16.96 34.14
C PRO A 609 16.99 16.60 34.36
N ALA A 610 17.92 17.48 33.96
CA ALA A 610 19.34 17.32 34.27
C ALA A 610 19.67 17.80 35.68
N ARG A 611 20.64 17.14 36.32
CA ARG A 611 21.07 17.43 37.70
C ARG A 611 21.64 18.84 37.82
N GLY A 612 21.27 19.54 38.89
CA GLY A 612 21.78 20.87 39.22
C GLY A 612 21.14 22.00 38.39
N ARG A 613 20.06 21.71 37.68
CA ARG A 613 19.25 22.68 36.93
C ARG A 613 17.80 22.61 37.41
N ALA A 614 17.02 23.68 37.21
CA ALA A 614 15.59 23.68 37.54
C ALA A 614 14.86 22.61 36.70
N GLY A 615 13.80 21.99 37.24
CA GLY A 615 13.05 20.91 36.57
C GLY A 615 11.58 21.25 36.23
N ALA A 616 11.16 22.51 36.40
CA ALA A 616 9.74 22.87 36.34
C ALA A 616 9.10 22.61 34.97
N ALA A 617 9.81 22.89 33.87
CA ALA A 617 9.28 22.63 32.54
C ALA A 617 9.30 21.13 32.22
N ALA A 618 10.39 20.46 32.58
CA ALA A 618 10.53 19.03 32.42
C ALA A 618 9.46 18.25 33.22
N ASP A 619 9.12 18.67 34.44
CA ASP A 619 8.07 18.05 35.26
C ASP A 619 6.66 18.24 34.65
N ALA A 620 6.37 19.44 34.12
CA ALA A 620 5.12 19.71 33.42
C ALA A 620 4.99 18.86 32.15
N LEU A 621 6.04 18.85 31.32
CA LEU A 621 6.11 18.03 30.11
C LEU A 621 6.04 16.53 30.43
N ALA A 622 6.74 16.06 31.46
CA ALA A 622 6.72 14.66 31.88
C ALA A 622 5.32 14.21 32.30
N THR A 623 4.54 15.10 32.91
CA THR A 623 3.15 14.82 33.29
C THR A 623 2.29 14.63 32.05
N VAL A 624 2.29 15.60 31.12
CA VAL A 624 1.52 15.51 29.88
C VAL A 624 2.01 14.35 29.00
N PHE A 625 3.32 14.13 28.89
CA PHE A 625 3.90 13.01 28.14
C PHE A 625 3.42 11.66 28.67
N ARG A 626 3.28 11.49 29.99
CA ARG A 626 2.73 10.26 30.58
C ARG A 626 1.25 10.08 30.25
N GLU A 627 0.47 11.16 30.14
CA GLU A 627 -0.91 11.08 29.63
C GLU A 627 -0.89 10.54 28.20
N VAL A 628 -0.03 11.07 27.32
CA VAL A 628 0.14 10.57 25.94
C VAL A 628 0.48 9.07 25.92
N LEU A 629 1.35 8.61 26.82
CA LEU A 629 1.70 7.19 26.91
C LEU A 629 0.56 6.32 27.47
N GLY A 630 -0.26 6.85 28.38
CA GLY A 630 -1.33 6.13 29.07
C GLY A 630 -2.66 6.09 28.31
N SER A 631 -2.94 7.07 27.45
CA SER A 631 -4.17 7.15 26.64
C SER A 631 -4.13 6.35 25.34
N GLY A 632 -3.05 5.61 25.07
CA GLY A 632 -2.84 4.96 23.77
C GLY A 632 -2.29 5.91 22.69
N GLY A 633 -1.63 7.01 23.08
CA GLY A 633 -1.17 8.07 22.19
C GLY A 633 -2.07 9.31 22.27
N LEU A 634 -1.56 10.45 21.81
CA LEU A 634 -2.39 11.59 21.43
C LEU A 634 -2.97 11.28 20.06
N ALA A 635 -4.29 11.34 19.95
CA ALA A 635 -4.92 11.52 18.65
C ALA A 635 -4.26 12.74 17.97
N PRO A 636 -3.98 12.68 16.66
CA PRO A 636 -3.29 13.76 15.95
C PRO A 636 -4.03 15.12 15.94
N ASP A 637 -5.23 15.22 16.50
CA ASP A 637 -6.07 16.43 16.47
C ASP A 637 -5.95 17.35 17.70
N GLN A 638 -4.74 17.54 18.23
CA GLN A 638 -4.42 18.72 19.04
C GLN A 638 -3.10 19.38 18.61
N GLU A 639 -2.96 19.63 17.31
CA GLU A 639 -2.65 20.94 16.66
C GLU A 639 -2.18 20.73 15.22
#